data_AF-A0A2D5Z5X4-F1
#
_entry.id   AF-A0A2D5Z5X4-F1
#
_cell.length_a   1.000
_cell.length_b   1.000
_cell.length_c   1.000
_cell.angle_alpha   90.00
_cell.angle_beta   90.00
_cell.angle_gamma   90.00
#
_symmetry.space_group_name_H-M   'P 1'
#
loop_
_entity.id
_entity.type
_entity.pdbx_description
1 polymer ?
#
loop_
_entity_poly.entity_id
_entity_poly.type
_entity_poly.pdbx_seq_one_letter_code
_entity_poly.pdbx_strand_id
1 'polypeptide(L)'
;MNKRILGLAVNPLAYVIVVAIALVAWSHLRQPLTSTSFDRVEYVGRHPVTLLLLLAGLGIIVYTIVSGTRRWWIGLLAALVIVVGAGAMTGFAFQVGNEALYEWLGRAEQKANMQRDRLREIEAARHRLSEMLDSHRQRSPQFGVVRLSSDWANDLTEEGHREIPATIELLRTLVERFENDFKQVAIDEIESLTLRLSQATILNVDRRYQKTVGLLSEQDTRLEDRFDDELDVVIEANQIRGDAYYGLQEWQSAIGHYDAILATRESRWNTHADVANCLYNLGRFDESLDHYDILVAQRSAAVDAGGREEWGPSLASVHARRAAAYLRQGKLNDAVVDYRKAVDLFTELYEKLRTRELAAQLVTSLNNRGFTLAGTGDLDQAVRDYDRAIELRSSVLEQNAAAARDNNLAGALNNRGVALAGMGKYNEAIVDYKRAIEIRQYLVEEAGYTVLNNSLAHVYNNLGLATSALGKNARAIRSFDRAVKILTLEAAKHDHPELANNLATNLTDRGRTAIAVGKANDAIRDFNRAISIREELFRRIKDPRLADDLARTLNSRSIAFSGLGQFHLALRDFDRSIDLYSRLIKIDNRTPYRSGLARTLSYRGLTHADRGDRATAIDDFQAAIEHYTDIIGTVAQEATLTKELANTLNNLGNEHASMGLVDEAIADYKRAIDIYIELIEQDGRHELSNDLARSLNNLGNAYLSKGKLDLVIESYDQAIRIRTELLKDQGSDTVANDLARTHLDRGFQRFLQGKRPLGYADLEQAEKIAKDPRLRRRISKTLREMDQGTQQGGLFNVNDGNKVDLTGISEHMQQLMQERMEKIAHNEAGFEMPQPQRTTSDDPAARMYDKTRKMIDQLNAPTTPMELKQDDEDKAFDFDL
;
A
#
# COMPACT_ATOMS: atom_id res chain seq x y z
N MET A 1 36.05 53.28 -67.85
CA MET A 1 36.09 54.60 -68.53
C MET A 1 35.68 55.66 -67.54
N ASN A 2 36.30 56.82 -67.37
CA ASN A 2 37.63 57.33 -67.67
C ASN A 2 37.85 58.54 -66.71
N LYS A 3 39.08 58.85 -66.36
CA LYS A 3 39.52 59.81 -65.33
C LYS A 3 39.35 61.30 -65.72
N ARG A 4 39.38 62.17 -64.68
CA ARG A 4 40.14 63.44 -64.48
C ARG A 4 39.23 64.57 -63.98
N ILE A 5 39.32 65.00 -62.70
CA ILE A 5 40.36 65.79 -62.00
C ILE A 5 40.63 67.15 -62.66
N LEU A 6 40.18 68.22 -61.99
CA LEU A 6 40.90 69.43 -61.56
C LEU A 6 39.80 70.30 -60.89
N GLY A 7 39.87 70.82 -59.67
CA GLY A 7 41.01 71.22 -58.86
C GLY A 7 40.63 72.62 -58.34
N LEU A 8 40.35 72.76 -57.05
CA LEU A 8 40.45 74.02 -56.30
C LEU A 8 40.27 73.72 -54.80
N ALA A 9 41.43 73.55 -54.15
CA ALA A 9 41.75 74.17 -52.87
C ALA A 9 40.93 75.47 -52.66
N VAL A 10 40.35 75.81 -51.52
CA VAL A 10 40.66 75.52 -50.12
C VAL A 10 39.50 76.13 -49.33
N ASN A 11 39.01 75.45 -48.30
CA ASN A 11 39.22 76.00 -46.97
C ASN A 11 39.28 74.85 -45.95
N PRO A 12 40.47 74.36 -45.58
CA PRO A 12 40.62 73.32 -44.56
C PRO A 12 40.09 73.83 -43.21
N LEU A 13 39.97 75.15 -43.01
CA LEU A 13 39.31 75.73 -41.85
C LEU A 13 37.82 75.37 -41.77
N ALA A 14 37.11 75.34 -42.91
CA ALA A 14 35.68 75.01 -42.93
C ALA A 14 35.42 73.53 -42.65
N TYR A 15 36.29 72.66 -43.18
CA TYR A 15 36.21 71.22 -42.91
C TYR A 15 36.61 70.89 -41.46
N VAL A 16 37.62 71.57 -40.92
CA VAL A 16 38.04 71.43 -39.51
C VAL A 16 36.97 71.96 -38.55
N ILE A 17 36.28 73.06 -38.86
CA ILE A 17 35.18 73.58 -38.02
C ILE A 17 33.97 72.63 -38.03
N VAL A 18 33.60 72.07 -39.19
CA VAL A 18 32.50 71.10 -39.28
C VAL A 18 32.83 69.79 -38.56
N VAL A 19 34.07 69.30 -38.69
CA VAL A 19 34.54 68.09 -37.99
C VAL A 19 34.71 68.34 -36.48
N ALA A 20 35.15 69.54 -36.06
CA ALA A 20 35.24 69.91 -34.65
C ALA A 20 33.86 70.03 -33.99
N ILE A 21 32.87 70.62 -34.67
CA ILE A 21 31.49 70.69 -34.18
C ILE A 21 30.85 69.30 -34.11
N ALA A 22 31.13 68.42 -35.08
CA ALA A 22 30.67 67.03 -35.07
C ALA A 22 31.33 66.19 -33.96
N LEU A 23 32.61 66.41 -33.67
CA LEU A 23 33.33 65.72 -32.58
C LEU A 23 32.94 66.24 -31.19
N VAL A 24 32.64 67.53 -31.03
CA VAL A 24 32.09 68.09 -29.79
C VAL A 24 30.68 67.52 -29.55
N ALA A 25 29.84 67.46 -30.58
CA ALA A 25 28.52 66.82 -30.49
C ALA A 25 28.61 65.32 -30.16
N TRP A 26 29.59 64.60 -30.73
CA TRP A 26 29.84 63.18 -30.44
C TRP A 26 30.43 62.95 -29.03
N SER A 27 31.24 63.88 -28.51
CA SER A 27 31.83 63.77 -27.17
C SER A 27 30.80 63.96 -26.04
N HIS A 28 29.77 64.77 -26.26
CA HIS A 28 28.64 64.91 -25.32
C HIS A 28 27.69 63.71 -25.33
N LEU A 29 27.74 62.86 -26.36
CA LEU A 29 26.93 61.64 -26.47
C LEU A 29 27.55 60.41 -25.80
N ARG A 30 28.79 60.48 -25.30
CA ARG A 30 29.57 59.28 -24.90
C ARG A 30 30.03 59.20 -23.44
N GLN A 31 29.55 60.05 -22.53
CA GLN A 31 29.84 59.87 -21.09
C GLN A 31 28.91 58.83 -20.45
N PRO A 32 29.38 57.99 -19.49
CA PRO A 32 28.55 56.99 -18.83
C PRO A 32 27.53 57.66 -17.91
N LEU A 33 26.25 57.33 -18.09
CA LEU A 33 25.13 57.92 -17.34
C LEU A 33 24.85 57.12 -16.06
N THR A 34 25.62 57.37 -15.01
CA THR A 34 25.38 56.86 -13.65
C THR A 34 24.78 57.94 -12.75
N SER A 35 23.47 58.20 -12.88
CA SER A 35 22.62 58.73 -11.80
C SER A 35 21.17 58.87 -12.27
N THR A 36 20.25 58.45 -11.41
CA THR A 36 18.80 58.53 -11.53
C THR A 36 18.29 59.91 -11.13
N SER A 37 18.02 60.78 -12.10
CA SER A 37 17.12 61.93 -11.93
C SER A 37 16.50 62.30 -13.28
N PHE A 38 15.27 62.80 -13.21
CA PHE A 38 14.36 63.12 -14.31
C PHE A 38 14.81 64.36 -15.13
N ASP A 39 16.10 64.61 -15.27
CA ASP A 39 16.65 65.69 -16.12
C ASP A 39 16.70 65.29 -17.62
N ARG A 40 16.35 64.04 -17.94
CA ARG A 40 16.51 63.46 -19.29
C ARG A 40 15.49 63.97 -20.32
N VAL A 41 14.34 64.48 -19.92
CA VAL A 41 13.32 64.98 -20.87
C VAL A 41 13.55 66.44 -21.27
N GLU A 42 14.20 67.25 -20.43
CA GLU A 42 14.53 68.64 -20.77
C GLU A 42 15.66 68.76 -21.82
N TYR A 43 16.57 67.80 -21.89
CA TYR A 43 17.75 67.89 -22.77
C TYR A 43 17.46 67.45 -24.23
N VAL A 44 16.63 66.42 -24.42
CA VAL A 44 16.32 65.88 -25.76
C VAL A 44 15.19 66.67 -26.45
N GLY A 45 14.30 67.30 -25.68
CA GLY A 45 13.19 68.10 -26.22
C GLY A 45 13.58 69.46 -26.81
N ARG A 46 14.75 70.02 -26.47
CA ARG A 46 15.11 71.41 -26.82
C ARG A 46 15.78 71.62 -28.18
N HIS A 47 16.15 70.58 -28.91
CA HIS A 47 17.07 70.77 -30.06
C HIS A 47 16.75 70.15 -31.42
N PRO A 48 15.77 69.25 -31.67
CA PRO A 48 15.63 68.69 -33.03
C PRO A 48 15.13 69.73 -34.05
N VAL A 49 14.18 70.59 -33.67
CA VAL A 49 13.66 71.65 -34.54
C VAL A 49 14.67 72.79 -34.72
N THR A 50 15.38 73.15 -33.64
CA THR A 50 16.42 74.19 -33.63
C THR A 50 17.63 73.76 -34.47
N LEU A 51 18.00 72.48 -34.42
CA LEU A 51 19.07 71.89 -35.23
C LEU A 51 18.67 71.79 -36.71
N LEU A 52 17.42 71.40 -37.02
CA LEU A 52 16.89 71.38 -38.39
C LEU A 52 16.82 72.79 -39.02
N LEU A 53 16.40 73.80 -38.26
CA LEU A 53 16.34 75.19 -38.72
C LEU A 53 17.74 75.81 -38.87
N LEU A 54 18.69 75.47 -38.00
CA LEU A 54 20.10 75.86 -38.14
C LEU A 54 20.76 75.20 -39.35
N LEU A 55 20.47 73.93 -39.62
CA LEU A 55 20.95 73.19 -40.79
C LEU A 55 20.33 73.72 -42.10
N ALA A 56 19.05 74.10 -42.08
CA ALA A 56 18.39 74.75 -43.23
C ALA A 56 18.95 76.16 -43.50
N GLY A 57 19.20 76.94 -42.43
CA GLY A 57 19.88 78.25 -42.53
C GLY A 57 21.31 78.12 -43.07
N LEU A 58 22.07 77.13 -42.59
CA LEU A 58 23.40 76.78 -43.12
C LEU A 58 23.33 76.35 -44.59
N GLY A 59 22.32 75.58 -44.99
CA GLY A 59 22.10 75.17 -46.38
C GLY A 59 21.85 76.36 -47.33
N ILE A 60 21.08 77.35 -46.88
CA ILE A 60 20.80 78.57 -47.65
C ILE A 60 22.06 79.46 -47.76
N ILE A 61 22.85 79.56 -46.69
CA ILE A 61 24.12 80.31 -46.66
C ILE A 61 25.17 79.64 -47.56
N VAL A 62 25.31 78.31 -47.51
CA VAL A 62 26.22 77.54 -48.37
C VAL A 62 25.78 77.65 -49.85
N TYR A 63 24.48 77.56 -50.14
CA TYR A 63 23.95 77.74 -51.50
C TYR A 63 24.20 79.15 -52.07
N THR A 64 24.10 80.21 -51.24
CA THR A 64 24.39 81.59 -51.68
C THR A 64 25.88 81.88 -51.84
N ILE A 65 26.76 81.22 -51.08
CA ILE A 65 28.21 81.30 -51.24
C ILE A 65 28.69 80.55 -52.50
N VAL A 66 28.06 79.41 -52.83
CA VAL A 66 28.42 78.57 -53.99
C VAL A 66 27.85 79.11 -55.32
N SER A 67 26.73 79.84 -55.31
CA SER A 67 26.05 80.32 -56.53
C SER A 67 26.50 81.69 -57.07
N GLY A 68 27.47 82.35 -56.44
CA GLY A 68 28.19 83.50 -57.03
C GLY A 68 27.36 84.76 -57.35
N THR A 69 26.21 84.96 -56.70
CA THR A 69 25.33 86.10 -56.98
C THR A 69 25.59 87.29 -56.02
N ARG A 70 25.74 88.50 -56.57
CA ARG A 70 26.03 89.77 -55.86
C ARG A 70 24.91 90.30 -54.92
N ARG A 71 23.99 89.46 -54.44
CA ARG A 71 22.85 89.86 -53.58
C ARG A 71 22.75 89.05 -52.28
N TRP A 72 23.86 88.97 -51.55
CA TRP A 72 24.00 88.29 -50.26
C TRP A 72 23.04 88.80 -49.17
N TRP A 73 22.62 90.08 -49.24
CA TRP A 73 21.72 90.70 -48.27
C TRP A 73 20.27 90.18 -48.35
N ILE A 74 19.81 89.66 -49.50
CA ILE A 74 18.44 89.09 -49.65
C ILE A 74 18.34 87.74 -48.93
N GLY A 75 19.40 86.91 -48.99
CA GLY A 75 19.47 85.66 -48.23
C GLY A 75 19.56 85.90 -46.73
N LEU A 76 20.24 86.97 -46.31
CA LEU A 76 20.35 87.36 -44.91
C LEU A 76 19.03 87.91 -44.35
N LEU A 77 18.26 88.65 -45.16
CA LEU A 77 16.93 89.14 -44.79
C LEU A 77 15.89 88.01 -44.71
N ALA A 78 15.94 87.04 -45.63
CA ALA A 78 15.09 85.85 -45.58
C ALA A 78 15.41 84.97 -44.35
N ALA A 79 16.70 84.80 -44.02
CA ALA A 79 17.13 84.11 -42.80
C ALA A 79 16.70 84.85 -41.53
N LEU A 80 16.76 86.19 -41.50
CA LEU A 80 16.32 86.99 -40.36
C LEU A 80 14.79 86.92 -40.15
N VAL A 81 14.00 86.95 -41.23
CA VAL A 81 12.54 86.79 -41.18
C VAL A 81 12.14 85.39 -40.73
N ILE A 82 12.89 84.35 -41.14
CA ILE A 82 12.68 82.97 -40.66
C ILE A 82 13.08 82.84 -39.18
N VAL A 83 14.17 83.47 -38.73
CA VAL A 83 14.63 83.41 -37.33
C VAL A 83 13.74 84.23 -36.39
N VAL A 84 13.26 85.40 -36.80
CA VAL A 84 12.35 86.25 -36.00
C VAL A 84 10.92 85.70 -36.04
N GLY A 85 10.48 85.18 -37.19
CA GLY A 85 9.20 84.47 -37.33
C GLY A 85 9.19 83.14 -36.55
N ALA A 86 10.30 82.41 -36.54
CA ALA A 86 10.49 81.23 -35.69
C ALA A 86 10.55 81.62 -34.21
N GLY A 87 11.20 82.72 -33.84
CA GLY A 87 11.26 83.25 -32.46
C GLY A 87 9.88 83.59 -31.88
N ALA A 88 9.01 84.21 -32.67
CA ALA A 88 7.64 84.55 -32.28
C ALA A 88 6.72 83.31 -32.23
N MET A 89 6.88 82.36 -33.16
CA MET A 89 6.16 81.07 -33.09
C MET A 89 6.67 80.17 -31.97
N THR A 90 7.97 80.18 -31.65
CA THR A 90 8.51 79.49 -30.47
C THR A 90 8.06 80.16 -29.18
N GLY A 91 7.97 81.49 -29.08
CA GLY A 91 7.45 82.16 -27.87
C GLY A 91 5.98 81.83 -27.59
N PHE A 92 5.14 81.80 -28.64
CA PHE A 92 3.72 81.46 -28.51
C PHE A 92 3.48 79.94 -28.33
N ALA A 93 4.27 79.09 -28.99
CA ALA A 93 4.26 77.64 -28.78
C ALA A 93 4.92 77.20 -27.45
N PHE A 94 5.82 77.99 -26.88
CA PHE A 94 6.47 77.74 -25.59
C PHE A 94 5.58 78.14 -24.41
N GLN A 95 4.69 79.13 -24.57
CA GLN A 95 3.74 79.54 -23.55
C GLN A 95 2.48 78.64 -23.52
N VAL A 96 1.98 78.22 -24.69
CA VAL A 96 0.84 77.28 -24.80
C VAL A 96 1.28 75.81 -24.69
N GLY A 97 2.50 75.47 -25.11
CA GLY A 97 3.07 74.13 -25.02
C GLY A 97 3.62 73.76 -23.65
N ASN A 98 4.13 74.71 -22.86
CA ASN A 98 4.62 74.41 -21.51
C ASN A 98 3.51 74.12 -20.52
N GLU A 99 2.37 74.84 -20.53
CA GLU A 99 1.27 74.48 -19.62
C GLU A 99 0.75 73.07 -19.91
N ALA A 100 0.57 72.71 -21.18
CA ALA A 100 0.17 71.35 -21.56
C ALA A 100 1.24 70.29 -21.26
N LEU A 101 2.53 70.62 -21.40
CA LEU A 101 3.66 69.72 -21.11
C LEU A 101 3.89 69.56 -19.59
N TYR A 102 3.81 70.62 -18.78
CA TYR A 102 3.90 70.54 -17.32
C TYR A 102 2.66 69.85 -16.74
N GLU A 103 1.47 70.08 -17.30
CA GLU A 103 0.26 69.36 -16.91
C GLU A 103 0.30 67.89 -17.39
N TRP A 104 0.94 67.58 -18.52
CA TRP A 104 1.18 66.21 -18.96
C TRP A 104 2.26 65.51 -18.14
N LEU A 105 3.38 66.17 -17.83
CA LEU A 105 4.45 65.67 -16.96
C LEU A 105 3.94 65.47 -15.53
N GLY A 106 3.17 66.43 -15.00
CA GLY A 106 2.50 66.29 -13.71
C GLY A 106 1.49 65.15 -13.68
N ARG A 107 0.69 64.97 -14.75
CA ARG A 107 -0.20 63.80 -14.89
C ARG A 107 0.57 62.49 -15.05
N ALA A 108 1.70 62.48 -15.75
CA ALA A 108 2.55 61.30 -15.94
C ALA A 108 3.27 60.91 -14.66
N GLU A 109 3.80 61.88 -13.91
CA GLU A 109 4.40 61.69 -12.59
C GLU A 109 3.35 61.25 -11.57
N GLN A 110 2.16 61.87 -11.57
CA GLN A 110 1.05 61.44 -10.73
C GLN A 110 0.61 60.00 -11.07
N LYS A 111 0.59 59.64 -12.36
CA LYS A 111 0.27 58.28 -12.80
C LYS A 111 1.36 57.28 -12.41
N ALA A 112 2.63 57.64 -12.53
CA ALA A 112 3.77 56.81 -12.12
C ALA A 112 3.81 56.63 -10.59
N ASN A 113 3.54 57.68 -9.82
CA ASN A 113 3.43 57.58 -8.36
C ASN A 113 2.23 56.72 -7.96
N MET A 114 1.09 56.85 -8.64
CA MET A 114 -0.07 55.98 -8.44
C MET A 114 0.23 54.50 -8.79
N GLN A 115 1.06 54.24 -9.81
CA GLN A 115 1.52 52.88 -10.14
C GLN A 115 2.37 52.32 -8.99
N ARG A 116 3.39 53.06 -8.56
CA ARG A 116 4.29 52.66 -7.46
C ARG A 116 3.53 52.42 -6.16
N ASP A 117 2.60 53.29 -5.80
CA ASP A 117 1.83 53.16 -4.56
C ASP A 117 0.95 51.90 -4.58
N ARG A 118 0.35 51.57 -5.73
CA ARG A 118 -0.45 50.34 -5.86
C ARG A 118 0.40 49.07 -5.91
N LEU A 119 1.57 49.14 -6.53
CA LEU A 119 2.53 48.04 -6.50
C LEU A 119 3.00 47.78 -5.06
N ARG A 120 3.26 48.83 -4.28
CA ARG A 120 3.53 48.71 -2.84
C ARG A 120 2.36 48.08 -2.07
N GLU A 121 1.11 48.42 -2.40
CA GLU A 121 -0.07 47.78 -1.80
C GLU A 121 -0.17 46.28 -2.16
N ILE A 122 0.10 45.94 -3.42
CA ILE A 122 0.14 44.55 -3.90
C ILE A 122 1.28 43.78 -3.21
N GLU A 123 2.47 44.37 -3.12
CA GLU A 123 3.63 43.80 -2.42
C GLU A 123 3.33 43.60 -0.94
N ALA A 124 2.76 44.60 -0.26
CA ALA A 124 2.39 44.48 1.14
C ALA A 124 1.33 43.39 1.37
N ALA A 125 0.32 43.28 0.51
CA ALA A 125 -0.70 42.23 0.60
C ALA A 125 -0.11 40.84 0.31
N ARG A 126 0.77 40.72 -0.69
CA ARG A 126 1.49 39.46 -0.99
C ARG A 126 2.44 39.08 0.13
N HIS A 127 3.23 40.03 0.65
CA HIS A 127 4.15 39.81 1.75
C HIS A 127 3.40 39.36 3.00
N ARG A 128 2.29 40.04 3.36
CA ARG A 128 1.43 39.62 4.46
C ARG A 128 0.91 38.20 4.24
N LEU A 129 0.45 37.87 3.03
CA LEU A 129 0.03 36.52 2.69
C LEU A 129 1.19 35.53 2.85
N SER A 130 2.40 35.86 2.37
CA SER A 130 3.60 35.03 2.51
C SER A 130 3.95 34.80 3.97
N GLU A 131 3.98 35.84 4.80
CA GLU A 131 4.24 35.73 6.24
C GLU A 131 3.18 34.87 6.95
N MET A 132 1.91 35.01 6.58
CA MET A 132 0.84 34.18 7.12
C MET A 132 1.00 32.72 6.72
N LEU A 133 1.34 32.46 5.45
CA LEU A 133 1.60 31.12 4.94
C LEU A 133 2.87 30.52 5.55
N ASP A 134 3.91 31.31 5.76
CA ASP A 134 5.18 30.87 6.36
C ASP A 134 5.04 30.63 7.86
N SER A 135 4.33 31.50 8.57
CA SER A 135 3.95 31.30 9.98
C SER A 135 3.08 30.05 10.15
N HIS A 136 2.15 29.83 9.22
CA HIS A 136 1.36 28.59 9.21
C HIS A 136 2.21 27.36 8.88
N ARG A 137 3.12 27.45 7.89
CA ARG A 137 4.10 26.38 7.57
C ARG A 137 4.99 26.03 8.76
N GLN A 138 5.38 27.02 9.57
CA GLN A 138 6.16 26.82 10.79
C GLN A 138 5.36 26.07 11.87
N ARG A 139 4.09 26.43 12.07
CA ARG A 139 3.20 25.84 13.10
C ARG A 139 2.66 24.46 12.69
N SER A 140 2.45 24.24 11.40
CA SER A 140 1.81 23.05 10.83
C SER A 140 2.61 22.58 9.61
N PRO A 141 3.74 21.86 9.78
CA PRO A 141 4.63 21.47 8.69
C PRO A 141 4.07 20.33 7.80
N GLN A 142 2.75 20.24 7.64
CA GLN A 142 2.14 19.30 6.69
C GLN A 142 2.34 19.68 5.22
N PHE A 143 2.85 20.87 4.90
CA PHE A 143 2.77 21.40 3.54
C PHE A 143 4.11 21.45 2.79
N GLY A 144 4.31 20.46 1.93
CA GLY A 144 4.82 20.74 0.58
C GLY A 144 3.63 21.20 -0.26
N VAL A 145 3.71 22.43 -0.78
CA VAL A 145 2.64 23.19 -1.43
C VAL A 145 1.45 23.48 -0.52
N VAL A 146 1.09 24.76 -0.39
CA VAL A 146 -0.22 25.17 0.12
C VAL A 146 -1.29 24.65 -0.83
N ARG A 147 -1.66 23.37 -0.66
CA ARG A 147 -2.83 22.78 -1.29
C ARG A 147 -4.03 23.31 -0.52
N LEU A 148 -4.65 24.38 -0.99
CA LEU A 148 -6.01 24.72 -0.58
C LEU A 148 -6.94 23.55 -0.98
N SER A 149 -7.10 22.53 -0.14
CA SER A 149 -8.19 21.56 -0.27
C SER A 149 -9.41 22.11 0.45
N SER A 150 -10.59 21.59 0.11
CA SER A 150 -11.78 21.72 0.95
C SER A 150 -11.55 21.26 2.40
N ASP A 151 -10.51 20.45 2.65
CA ASP A 151 -10.15 19.95 3.99
C ASP A 151 -9.20 20.89 4.75
N TRP A 152 -8.41 21.71 4.05
CA TRP A 152 -7.53 22.73 4.66
C TRP A 152 -8.33 23.79 5.43
N ALA A 153 -9.58 24.00 5.02
CA ALA A 153 -10.55 24.84 5.70
C ALA A 153 -11.09 24.24 7.02
N ASN A 154 -10.54 23.13 7.53
CA ASN A 154 -10.84 22.60 8.87
C ASN A 154 -9.64 22.66 9.85
N ASP A 155 -8.43 22.96 9.36
CA ASP A 155 -7.17 22.87 10.13
C ASP A 155 -6.56 24.23 10.50
N LEU A 156 -7.17 25.35 10.08
CA LEU A 156 -6.74 26.66 10.55
C LEU A 156 -7.29 26.90 11.96
N THR A 157 -6.61 27.72 12.75
CA THR A 157 -7.27 28.30 13.93
C THR A 157 -8.48 29.14 13.47
N GLU A 158 -9.46 29.38 14.35
CA GLU A 158 -10.64 30.23 14.01
C GLU A 158 -10.25 31.58 13.38
N GLU A 159 -9.06 32.09 13.70
CA GLU A 159 -8.46 33.32 13.18
C GLU A 159 -7.88 33.16 11.77
N GLY A 160 -7.13 32.08 11.49
CA GLY A 160 -6.58 31.79 10.16
C GLY A 160 -7.65 31.47 9.10
N HIS A 161 -8.78 30.87 9.51
CA HIS A 161 -9.92 30.59 8.64
C HIS A 161 -10.52 31.84 7.98
N ARG A 162 -10.40 33.00 8.64
CA ARG A 162 -10.96 34.25 8.12
C ARG A 162 -9.92 35.08 7.39
N GLU A 163 -8.70 35.16 7.92
CA GLU A 163 -7.72 36.11 7.40
C GLU A 163 -7.04 35.67 6.10
N ILE A 164 -6.69 34.39 5.92
CA ILE A 164 -5.98 33.96 4.70
C ILE A 164 -6.90 34.07 3.46
N PRO A 165 -8.14 33.53 3.47
CA PRO A 165 -9.06 33.74 2.35
C PRO A 165 -9.36 35.21 2.08
N ALA A 166 -9.51 36.03 3.13
CA ALA A 166 -9.72 37.46 2.98
C ALA A 166 -8.52 38.18 2.36
N THR A 167 -7.29 37.78 2.72
CA THR A 167 -6.05 38.36 2.18
C THR A 167 -5.84 37.94 0.72
N ILE A 168 -6.17 36.69 0.37
CA ILE A 168 -6.16 36.22 -1.03
C ILE A 168 -7.15 37.04 -1.87
N GLU A 169 -8.36 37.26 -1.36
CA GLU A 169 -9.38 38.03 -2.07
C GLU A 169 -9.01 39.51 -2.21
N LEU A 170 -8.38 40.09 -1.18
CA LEU A 170 -7.81 41.43 -1.23
C LEU A 170 -6.72 41.51 -2.31
N LEU A 171 -5.76 40.58 -2.30
CA LEU A 171 -4.67 40.56 -3.28
C LEU A 171 -5.21 40.41 -4.71
N ARG A 172 -6.20 39.52 -4.92
CA ARG A 172 -6.90 39.35 -6.19
C ARG A 172 -7.54 40.66 -6.66
N THR A 173 -8.25 41.35 -5.78
CA THR A 173 -8.89 42.64 -6.06
C THR A 173 -7.88 43.72 -6.43
N LEU A 174 -6.76 43.80 -5.69
CA LEU A 174 -5.69 44.78 -5.96
C LEU A 174 -5.03 44.55 -7.32
N VAL A 175 -4.73 43.28 -7.65
CA VAL A 175 -4.16 42.88 -8.94
C VAL A 175 -5.11 43.23 -10.09
N GLU A 176 -6.39 42.85 -10.00
CA GLU A 176 -7.39 43.15 -11.04
C GLU A 176 -7.57 44.65 -11.26
N ARG A 177 -7.58 45.44 -10.18
CA ARG A 177 -7.70 46.89 -10.25
C ARG A 177 -6.46 47.53 -10.88
N PHE A 178 -5.27 47.04 -10.54
CA PHE A 178 -4.02 47.51 -11.15
C PHE A 178 -4.02 47.26 -12.65
N GLU A 179 -4.37 46.05 -13.09
CA GLU A 179 -4.48 45.73 -14.51
C GLU A 179 -5.50 46.62 -15.22
N ASN A 180 -6.68 46.84 -14.63
CA ASN A 180 -7.72 47.67 -15.23
C ASN A 180 -7.27 49.12 -15.48
N ASP A 181 -6.55 49.70 -14.53
CA ASP A 181 -6.14 51.12 -14.61
C ASP A 181 -4.85 51.33 -15.44
N PHE A 182 -4.05 50.28 -15.66
CA PHE A 182 -2.77 50.36 -16.37
C PHE A 182 -2.62 49.47 -17.61
N LYS A 183 -3.68 48.78 -18.04
CA LYS A 183 -3.78 47.84 -19.19
C LYS A 183 -3.09 48.24 -20.50
N GLN A 184 -2.69 49.51 -20.69
CA GLN A 184 -2.04 50.05 -21.89
C GLN A 184 -0.66 50.71 -21.66
N VAL A 185 -0.11 50.70 -20.45
CA VAL A 185 1.15 51.40 -20.13
C VAL A 185 2.35 50.43 -20.18
N ALA A 186 3.49 50.87 -20.72
CA ALA A 186 4.75 50.16 -20.60
C ALA A 186 5.24 50.24 -19.15
N ILE A 187 4.95 49.21 -18.37
CA ILE A 187 5.46 49.00 -17.02
C ILE A 187 6.93 48.58 -17.15
N ASP A 188 7.79 49.01 -16.21
CA ASP A 188 9.19 48.56 -16.22
C ASP A 188 9.32 47.07 -15.86
N GLU A 189 10.51 46.51 -16.05
CA GLU A 189 10.75 45.06 -15.88
C GLU A 189 10.55 44.59 -14.41
N ILE A 190 10.88 45.44 -13.44
CA ILE A 190 10.82 45.13 -11.99
C ILE A 190 9.38 45.16 -11.51
N GLU A 191 8.65 46.24 -11.82
CA GLU A 191 7.22 46.37 -11.52
C GLU A 191 6.41 45.26 -12.23
N SER A 192 6.82 44.86 -13.44
CA SER A 192 6.22 43.73 -14.16
C SER A 192 6.45 42.38 -13.47
N LEU A 193 7.63 42.16 -12.87
CA LEU A 193 7.93 40.94 -12.14
C LEU A 193 7.10 40.83 -10.85
N THR A 194 7.00 41.92 -10.07
CA THR A 194 6.16 41.95 -8.87
C THR A 194 4.72 41.54 -9.17
N LEU A 195 4.13 42.08 -10.25
CA LEU A 195 2.78 41.72 -10.65
C LEU A 195 2.66 40.23 -11.02
N ARG A 196 3.62 39.70 -11.79
CA ARG A 196 3.66 38.28 -12.18
C ARG A 196 3.82 37.34 -10.99
N LEU A 197 4.65 37.69 -9.99
CA LEU A 197 4.80 36.91 -8.76
C LEU A 197 3.50 36.88 -7.92
N SER A 198 2.79 38.01 -7.83
CA SER A 198 1.50 38.08 -7.13
C SER A 198 0.43 37.23 -7.81
N GLN A 199 0.33 37.30 -9.15
CA GLN A 199 -0.54 36.44 -9.95
C GLN A 199 -0.17 34.95 -9.80
N ALA A 200 1.12 34.62 -9.86
CA ALA A 200 1.64 33.26 -9.69
C ALA A 200 1.30 32.67 -8.32
N THR A 201 1.37 33.49 -7.26
CA THR A 201 0.97 33.13 -5.90
C THR A 201 -0.50 32.73 -5.85
N ILE A 202 -1.40 33.54 -6.43
CA ILE A 202 -2.84 33.22 -6.52
C ILE A 202 -3.06 31.93 -7.33
N LEU A 203 -2.34 31.73 -8.42
CA LEU A 203 -2.47 30.54 -9.26
C LEU A 203 -2.05 29.24 -8.54
N ASN A 204 -0.98 29.27 -7.75
CA ASN A 204 -0.58 28.11 -6.94
C ASN A 204 -1.62 27.78 -5.88
N VAL A 205 -2.12 28.81 -5.20
CA VAL A 205 -3.21 28.72 -4.21
C VAL A 205 -4.47 28.11 -4.84
N ASP A 206 -4.81 28.51 -6.08
CA ASP A 206 -5.91 27.94 -6.89
C ASP A 206 -5.56 26.59 -7.58
N ARG A 207 -4.38 26.01 -7.29
CA ARG A 207 -3.86 24.74 -7.86
C ARG A 207 -3.70 24.73 -9.38
N ARG A 208 -3.54 25.89 -10.00
CA ARG A 208 -3.31 26.06 -11.43
C ARG A 208 -1.82 26.05 -11.76
N TYR A 209 -1.12 25.03 -11.28
CA TYR A 209 0.35 24.96 -11.30
C TYR A 209 0.97 25.08 -12.70
N GLN A 210 0.36 24.45 -13.72
CA GLN A 210 0.79 24.62 -15.12
C GLN A 210 0.80 26.08 -15.56
N LYS A 211 -0.22 26.86 -15.15
CA LYS A 211 -0.29 28.29 -15.47
C LYS A 211 0.75 29.09 -14.68
N THR A 212 1.01 28.71 -13.42
CA THR A 212 2.07 29.32 -12.62
C THR A 212 3.43 29.20 -13.29
N VAL A 213 3.80 27.99 -13.72
CA VAL A 213 5.07 27.73 -14.40
C VAL A 213 5.17 28.49 -15.73
N GLY A 214 4.07 28.64 -16.47
CA GLY A 214 4.04 29.43 -17.70
C GLY A 214 4.13 30.95 -17.49
N LEU A 215 3.79 31.45 -16.29
CA LEU A 215 3.77 32.88 -15.97
C LEU A 215 5.15 33.42 -15.55
N LEU A 216 5.93 32.61 -14.83
CA LEU A 216 7.29 32.92 -14.40
C LEU A 216 8.31 32.21 -15.29
N SER A 217 9.19 32.95 -15.96
CA SER A 217 10.24 32.41 -16.83
C SER A 217 11.49 31.98 -16.06
N GLU A 218 12.42 31.24 -16.70
CA GLU A 218 13.73 30.93 -16.09
C GLU A 218 14.57 32.19 -15.84
N GLN A 219 14.37 33.25 -16.63
CA GLN A 219 15.08 34.52 -16.47
C GLN A 219 14.67 35.21 -15.17
N ASP A 220 13.40 35.10 -14.77
CA ASP A 220 12.88 35.65 -13.53
C ASP A 220 13.46 34.96 -12.27
N THR A 221 14.04 33.76 -12.42
CA THR A 221 14.67 33.00 -11.34
C THR A 221 16.20 33.12 -11.28
N ARG A 222 16.84 33.73 -12.28
CA ARG A 222 18.31 33.87 -12.40
C ARG A 222 18.77 35.33 -12.33
N LEU A 223 18.14 36.13 -11.47
CA LEU A 223 18.46 37.57 -11.35
C LEU A 223 19.70 37.85 -10.47
N GLU A 224 20.38 36.83 -9.95
CA GLU A 224 21.57 36.95 -9.08
C GLU A 224 22.67 37.85 -9.68
N ASP A 225 22.84 37.88 -11.01
CA ASP A 225 23.88 38.67 -11.66
C ASP A 225 23.54 40.17 -11.85
N ARG A 226 22.31 40.60 -11.55
CA ARG A 226 21.82 41.95 -11.91
C ARG A 226 21.63 42.90 -10.73
N PHE A 227 21.30 42.42 -9.53
CA PHE A 227 21.00 43.27 -8.37
C PHE A 227 21.29 42.58 -7.03
N ASP A 228 22.35 42.98 -6.32
CA ASP A 228 22.67 42.48 -4.96
C ASP A 228 21.58 42.82 -3.91
N ASP A 229 20.75 43.84 -4.16
CA ASP A 229 19.69 44.32 -3.27
C ASP A 229 18.34 43.58 -3.43
N GLU A 230 18.21 42.61 -4.36
CA GLU A 230 16.92 41.94 -4.69
C GLU A 230 16.88 40.43 -4.38
N LEU A 231 17.77 39.95 -3.50
CA LEU A 231 17.88 38.53 -3.13
C LEU A 231 16.56 37.89 -2.67
N ASP A 232 15.71 38.65 -1.97
CA ASP A 232 14.41 38.17 -1.48
C ASP A 232 13.42 37.88 -2.61
N VAL A 233 13.50 38.62 -3.73
CA VAL A 233 12.64 38.42 -4.92
C VAL A 233 13.03 37.13 -5.65
N VAL A 234 14.33 36.86 -5.79
CA VAL A 234 14.86 35.62 -6.41
C VAL A 234 14.43 34.39 -5.62
N ILE A 235 14.53 34.49 -4.31
CA ILE A 235 14.06 33.49 -3.37
C ILE A 235 12.58 33.20 -3.58
N GLU A 236 11.76 34.24 -3.67
CA GLU A 236 10.31 34.12 -3.73
C GLU A 236 9.89 33.50 -5.07
N ALA A 237 10.52 33.93 -6.16
CA ALA A 237 10.34 33.34 -7.48
C ALA A 237 10.68 31.84 -7.49
N ASN A 238 11.80 31.44 -6.86
CA ASN A 238 12.18 30.04 -6.76
C ASN A 238 11.23 29.24 -5.85
N GLN A 239 10.74 29.83 -4.74
CA GLN A 239 9.78 29.16 -3.86
C GLN A 239 8.47 28.89 -4.60
N ILE A 240 7.90 29.89 -5.28
CA ILE A 240 6.65 29.78 -6.03
C ILE A 240 6.76 28.72 -7.13
N ARG A 241 7.89 28.68 -7.86
CA ARG A 241 8.10 27.66 -8.90
C ARG A 241 8.34 26.28 -8.31
N GLY A 242 9.16 26.16 -7.27
CA GLY A 242 9.37 24.90 -6.55
C GLY A 242 8.05 24.30 -6.08
N ASP A 243 7.18 25.13 -5.48
CA ASP A 243 5.83 24.75 -5.07
C ASP A 243 4.97 24.34 -6.28
N ALA A 244 5.03 25.08 -7.39
CA ALA A 244 4.27 24.72 -8.60
C ALA A 244 4.70 23.35 -9.16
N TYR A 245 6.00 23.09 -9.28
CA TYR A 245 6.53 21.82 -9.75
C TYR A 245 6.24 20.66 -8.79
N TYR A 246 6.30 20.90 -7.48
CA TYR A 246 5.83 19.93 -6.49
C TYR A 246 4.33 19.64 -6.69
N GLY A 247 3.50 20.66 -6.93
CA GLY A 247 2.09 20.50 -7.24
C GLY A 247 1.83 19.66 -8.50
N LEU A 248 2.70 19.77 -9.50
CA LEU A 248 2.70 18.97 -10.73
C LEU A 248 3.28 17.55 -10.57
N GLN A 249 3.82 17.23 -9.39
CA GLN A 249 4.54 15.98 -9.13
C GLN A 249 5.86 15.84 -9.92
N GLU A 250 6.41 16.96 -10.37
CA GLU A 250 7.72 17.04 -11.02
C GLU A 250 8.81 17.30 -9.96
N TRP A 251 8.99 16.31 -9.07
CA TRP A 251 9.78 16.45 -7.84
C TRP A 251 11.24 16.86 -8.09
N GLN A 252 11.86 16.38 -9.17
CA GLN A 252 13.24 16.72 -9.50
C GLN A 252 13.39 18.20 -9.92
N SER A 253 12.42 18.75 -10.66
CA SER A 253 12.38 20.16 -11.02
C SER A 253 12.15 21.04 -9.78
N ALA A 254 11.29 20.58 -8.86
CA ALA A 254 11.06 21.26 -7.59
C ALA A 254 12.35 21.36 -6.74
N ILE A 255 13.10 20.25 -6.63
CA ILE A 255 14.39 20.22 -5.93
C ILE A 255 15.36 21.26 -6.49
N GLY A 256 15.50 21.37 -7.81
CA GLY A 256 16.41 22.35 -8.41
C GLY A 256 16.11 23.80 -8.00
N HIS A 257 14.83 24.15 -7.84
CA HIS A 257 14.44 25.47 -7.34
C HIS A 257 14.66 25.63 -5.83
N TYR A 258 14.43 24.60 -5.04
CA TYR A 258 14.71 24.63 -3.60
C TYR A 258 16.21 24.65 -3.29
N ASP A 259 17.04 23.96 -4.06
CA ASP A 259 18.50 23.99 -3.94
C ASP A 259 19.06 25.38 -4.25
N ALA A 260 18.49 26.08 -5.24
CA ALA A 260 18.83 27.47 -5.51
C ALA A 260 18.55 28.36 -4.30
N ILE A 261 17.44 28.15 -3.58
CA ILE A 261 17.15 28.87 -2.33
C ILE A 261 18.19 28.54 -1.25
N LEU A 262 18.54 27.26 -1.07
CA LEU A 262 19.53 26.83 -0.08
C LEU A 262 20.94 27.38 -0.36
N ALA A 263 21.26 27.68 -1.62
CA ALA A 263 22.55 28.28 -2.00
C ALA A 263 22.69 29.76 -1.61
N THR A 264 21.57 30.48 -1.40
CA THR A 264 21.58 31.94 -1.14
C THR A 264 21.92 32.31 0.30
N ARG A 265 21.43 31.56 1.31
CA ARG A 265 21.67 31.82 2.75
C ARG A 265 21.54 30.54 3.59
N GLU A 266 22.31 30.50 4.69
CA GLU A 266 22.54 29.31 5.54
C GLU A 266 21.34 28.91 6.45
N SER A 267 20.29 29.73 6.62
CA SER A 267 19.24 29.50 7.63
C SER A 267 17.80 29.35 7.08
N ARG A 268 17.58 28.40 6.16
CA ARG A 268 16.24 28.12 5.59
C ARG A 268 15.77 26.70 5.81
N TRP A 269 15.50 26.42 7.07
CA TRP A 269 15.13 25.09 7.56
C TRP A 269 13.90 24.53 6.85
N ASN A 270 12.89 25.34 6.57
CA ASN A 270 11.67 24.87 5.88
C ASN A 270 11.97 24.35 4.46
N THR A 271 12.93 24.96 3.76
CA THR A 271 13.36 24.51 2.42
C THR A 271 14.01 23.12 2.50
N HIS A 272 14.74 22.79 3.58
CA HIS A 272 15.19 21.41 3.79
C HIS A 272 14.04 20.42 3.91
N ALA A 273 12.90 20.81 4.52
CA ALA A 273 11.73 19.94 4.60
C ALA A 273 11.10 19.70 3.23
N ASP A 274 11.04 20.73 2.39
CA ASP A 274 10.53 20.64 1.02
C ASP A 274 11.42 19.73 0.16
N VAL A 275 12.75 19.89 0.24
CA VAL A 275 13.71 19.01 -0.44
C VAL A 275 13.58 17.57 0.08
N ALA A 276 13.53 17.36 1.39
CA ALA A 276 13.36 16.03 1.98
C ALA A 276 12.08 15.33 1.49
N ASN A 277 10.97 16.06 1.38
CA ASN A 277 9.70 15.53 0.89
C ASN A 277 9.77 15.18 -0.61
N CYS A 278 10.43 16.00 -1.43
CA CYS A 278 10.66 15.68 -2.84
C CYS A 278 11.51 14.41 -3.00
N LEU A 279 12.60 14.32 -2.24
CA LEU A 279 13.51 13.16 -2.24
C LEU A 279 12.79 11.89 -1.78
N TYR A 280 11.96 11.98 -0.73
CA TYR A 280 11.11 10.89 -0.29
C TYR A 280 10.15 10.41 -1.39
N ASN A 281 9.49 11.33 -2.10
CA ASN A 281 8.59 11.00 -3.20
C ASN A 281 9.31 10.40 -4.42
N LEU A 282 10.57 10.76 -4.64
CA LEU A 282 11.45 10.15 -5.64
C LEU A 282 12.02 8.78 -5.22
N GLY A 283 11.82 8.36 -3.97
CA GLY A 283 12.40 7.15 -3.41
C GLY A 283 13.89 7.27 -3.04
N ARG A 284 14.45 8.49 -3.04
CA ARG A 284 15.81 8.80 -2.62
C ARG A 284 15.86 8.97 -1.09
N PHE A 285 15.61 7.87 -0.39
CA PHE A 285 15.35 7.90 1.05
C PHE A 285 16.58 8.26 1.89
N ASP A 286 17.79 7.88 1.49
CA ASP A 286 19.01 8.23 2.26
C ASP A 286 19.23 9.76 2.26
N GLU A 287 19.16 10.39 1.08
CA GLU A 287 19.28 11.85 0.97
C GLU A 287 18.13 12.58 1.67
N SER A 288 16.92 12.01 1.64
CA SER A 288 15.79 12.54 2.41
C SER A 288 16.06 12.52 3.91
N LEU A 289 16.68 11.45 4.43
CA LEU A 289 17.07 11.33 5.84
C LEU A 289 18.11 12.37 6.24
N ASP A 290 19.11 12.66 5.38
CA ASP A 290 20.12 13.70 5.66
C ASP A 290 19.47 15.07 5.93
N HIS A 291 18.48 15.45 5.11
CA HIS A 291 17.73 16.68 5.32
C HIS A 291 16.83 16.63 6.57
N TYR A 292 16.23 15.48 6.89
CA TYR A 292 15.47 15.31 8.14
C TYR A 292 16.36 15.37 9.38
N ASP A 293 17.61 14.92 9.31
CA ASP A 293 18.56 15.00 10.43
C ASP A 293 18.95 16.44 10.75
N ILE A 294 19.18 17.27 9.72
CA ILE A 294 19.38 18.72 9.86
C ILE A 294 18.17 19.35 10.58
N LEU A 295 16.96 19.02 10.13
CA LEU A 295 15.73 19.54 10.70
C LEU A 295 15.52 19.11 12.17
N VAL A 296 15.80 17.85 12.51
CA VAL A 296 15.69 17.35 13.89
C VAL A 296 16.66 18.12 14.78
N ALA A 297 17.94 18.24 14.40
CA ALA A 297 18.93 18.96 15.20
C ALA A 297 18.50 20.41 15.48
N GLN A 298 17.99 21.10 14.46
CA GLN A 298 17.54 22.49 14.58
C GLN A 298 16.29 22.63 15.46
N ARG A 299 15.28 21.78 15.24
CA ARG A 299 14.03 21.83 16.03
C ARG A 299 14.24 21.41 17.48
N SER A 300 15.12 20.45 17.74
CA SER A 300 15.53 20.09 19.10
C SER A 300 16.21 21.26 19.80
N ALA A 301 17.15 21.95 19.15
CA ALA A 301 17.81 23.13 19.73
C ALA A 301 16.81 24.26 20.07
N ALA A 302 15.83 24.51 19.20
CA ALA A 302 14.78 25.51 19.44
C ALA A 302 13.86 25.14 20.61
N VAL A 303 13.54 23.85 20.77
CA VAL A 303 12.78 23.34 21.91
C VAL A 303 13.59 23.48 23.22
N ASP A 304 14.88 23.12 23.19
CA ASP A 304 15.78 23.20 24.34
C ASP A 304 16.04 24.66 24.78
N ALA A 305 15.97 25.61 23.85
CA ALA A 305 16.03 27.05 24.12
C ALA A 305 14.75 27.63 24.77
N GLY A 306 13.79 26.79 25.13
CA GLY A 306 12.54 27.18 25.81
C GLY A 306 11.31 27.29 24.90
N GLY A 307 11.46 27.05 23.60
CA GLY A 307 10.39 27.14 22.61
C GLY A 307 9.52 25.88 22.48
N ARG A 308 9.28 25.12 23.57
CA ARG A 308 8.69 23.78 23.49
C ARG A 308 7.25 23.75 22.94
N GLU A 309 6.42 24.71 23.28
CA GLU A 309 5.03 24.80 22.77
C GLU A 309 4.99 25.24 21.30
N GLU A 310 5.90 26.11 20.90
CA GLU A 310 5.98 26.66 19.54
C GLU A 310 6.61 25.65 18.56
N TRP A 311 7.73 25.04 18.93
CA TRP A 311 8.54 24.19 18.06
C TRP A 311 8.34 22.69 18.27
N GLY A 312 7.75 22.29 19.40
CA GLY A 312 7.46 20.89 19.71
C GLY A 312 6.59 20.16 18.68
N PRO A 313 5.48 20.76 18.18
CA PRO A 313 4.67 20.14 17.12
C PRO A 313 5.47 19.91 15.83
N SER A 314 6.35 20.85 15.50
CA SER A 314 7.22 20.77 14.33
C SER A 314 8.26 19.66 14.50
N LEU A 315 8.93 19.59 15.65
CA LEU A 315 9.89 18.54 15.98
C LEU A 315 9.25 17.13 15.90
N ALA A 316 8.06 16.97 16.48
CA ALA A 316 7.33 15.71 16.44
C ALA A 316 6.94 15.30 15.01
N SER A 317 6.51 16.27 14.19
CA SER A 317 6.22 16.04 12.77
C SER A 317 7.44 15.61 11.96
N VAL A 318 8.61 16.22 12.21
CA VAL A 318 9.86 15.83 11.55
C VAL A 318 10.26 14.42 11.95
N HIS A 319 10.16 14.04 13.24
CA HIS A 319 10.38 12.66 13.67
C HIS A 319 9.43 11.68 12.97
N ALA A 320 8.14 11.99 12.86
CA ALA A 320 7.19 11.12 12.17
C ALA A 320 7.51 10.93 10.67
N ARG A 321 7.99 11.98 9.98
CA ARG A 321 8.39 11.90 8.57
C ARG A 321 9.70 11.13 8.39
N ARG A 322 10.67 11.35 9.26
CA ARG A 322 11.93 10.59 9.27
C ARG A 322 11.66 9.10 9.53
N ALA A 323 10.75 8.80 10.45
CA ALA A 323 10.26 7.44 10.67
C ALA A 323 9.59 6.84 9.44
N ALA A 324 8.80 7.62 8.69
CA ALA A 324 8.23 7.15 7.42
C ALA A 324 9.31 6.84 6.37
N ALA A 325 10.38 7.63 6.28
CA ALA A 325 11.53 7.34 5.41
C ALA A 325 12.25 6.05 5.84
N TYR A 326 12.50 5.84 7.13
CA TYR A 326 13.04 4.58 7.66
C TYR A 326 12.15 3.39 7.33
N LEU A 327 10.84 3.52 7.50
CA LEU A 327 9.86 2.49 7.17
C LEU A 327 9.92 2.10 5.68
N ARG A 328 10.08 3.06 4.77
CA ARG A 328 10.20 2.79 3.32
C ARG A 328 11.51 2.10 2.94
N GLN A 329 12.57 2.29 3.72
CA GLN A 329 13.82 1.53 3.60
C GLN A 329 13.74 0.13 4.24
N GLY A 330 12.64 -0.20 4.94
CA GLY A 330 12.53 -1.45 5.71
C GLY A 330 13.26 -1.42 7.05
N LYS A 331 13.77 -0.26 7.49
CA LYS A 331 14.40 -0.06 8.81
C LYS A 331 13.34 0.13 9.89
N LEU A 332 12.60 -0.95 10.17
CA LEU A 332 11.42 -0.90 11.04
C LEU A 332 11.74 -0.44 12.47
N ASN A 333 12.86 -0.90 13.05
CA ASN A 333 13.25 -0.51 14.41
C ASN A 333 13.56 0.99 14.54
N ASP A 334 14.28 1.56 13.57
CA ASP A 334 14.58 3.00 13.54
C ASP A 334 13.30 3.82 13.38
N ALA A 335 12.37 3.34 12.53
CA ALA A 335 11.06 3.94 12.38
C ALA A 335 10.24 3.92 13.70
N VAL A 336 10.23 2.80 14.43
CA VAL A 336 9.56 2.72 15.75
C VAL A 336 10.14 3.74 16.73
N VAL A 337 11.46 3.89 16.78
CA VAL A 337 12.13 4.85 17.68
C VAL A 337 11.68 6.28 17.43
N ASP A 338 11.64 6.71 16.17
CA ASP A 338 11.25 8.07 15.84
C ASP A 338 9.74 8.30 15.92
N TYR A 339 8.91 7.33 15.52
CA TYR A 339 7.47 7.42 15.77
C TYR A 339 7.17 7.49 17.28
N ARG A 340 7.94 6.81 18.13
CA ARG A 340 7.82 6.94 19.58
C ARG A 340 8.09 8.38 20.03
N LYS A 341 9.19 9.00 19.59
CA LYS A 341 9.48 10.41 19.91
C LYS A 341 8.35 11.35 19.47
N ALA A 342 7.80 11.13 18.27
CA ALA A 342 6.69 11.92 17.76
C ALA A 342 5.43 11.76 18.62
N VAL A 343 5.05 10.52 18.95
CA VAL A 343 3.88 10.23 19.79
C VAL A 343 4.04 10.82 21.20
N ASP A 344 5.22 10.70 21.81
CA ASP A 344 5.47 11.20 23.16
C ASP A 344 5.34 12.72 23.22
N LEU A 345 5.96 13.44 22.27
CA LEU A 345 5.86 14.90 22.17
C LEU A 345 4.42 15.36 21.87
N PHE A 346 3.72 14.71 20.93
CA PHE A 346 2.33 15.06 20.64
C PHE A 346 1.38 14.77 21.80
N THR A 347 1.65 13.71 22.57
CA THR A 347 0.86 13.39 23.78
C THR A 347 1.01 14.48 24.82
N GLU A 348 2.25 14.87 25.14
CA GLU A 348 2.54 15.93 26.09
C GLU A 348 1.88 17.27 25.68
N LEU A 349 2.06 17.67 24.43
CA LEU A 349 1.51 18.93 23.92
C LEU A 349 -0.02 18.91 23.90
N TYR A 350 -0.62 17.78 23.49
CA TYR A 350 -2.08 17.63 23.51
C TYR A 350 -2.64 17.68 24.94
N GLU A 351 -1.97 17.06 25.90
CA GLU A 351 -2.40 17.09 27.29
C GLU A 351 -2.42 18.50 27.88
N LYS A 352 -1.45 19.33 27.47
CA LYS A 352 -1.31 20.72 27.91
C LYS A 352 -2.26 21.68 27.19
N LEU A 353 -2.33 21.61 25.86
CA LEU A 353 -2.98 22.62 25.02
C LEU A 353 -4.40 22.23 24.58
N ARG A 354 -4.72 20.92 24.57
CA ARG A 354 -6.05 20.36 24.23
C ARG A 354 -6.61 20.86 22.89
N THR A 355 -5.75 21.07 21.89
CA THR A 355 -6.16 21.54 20.56
C THR A 355 -6.57 20.37 19.65
N ARG A 356 -7.51 20.64 18.72
CA ARG A 356 -7.99 19.63 17.74
C ARG A 356 -6.87 19.19 16.79
N GLU A 357 -6.01 20.12 16.39
CA GLU A 357 -4.87 19.84 15.51
C GLU A 357 -3.90 18.84 16.15
N LEU A 358 -3.52 19.06 17.41
CA LEU A 358 -2.64 18.13 18.13
C LEU A 358 -3.28 16.75 18.31
N ALA A 359 -4.60 16.69 18.55
CA ALA A 359 -5.32 15.42 18.59
C ALA A 359 -5.21 14.66 17.26
N ALA A 360 -5.39 15.36 16.13
CA ALA A 360 -5.31 14.75 14.79
C ALA A 360 -3.88 14.25 14.47
N GLN A 361 -2.86 15.04 14.79
CA GLN A 361 -1.46 14.66 14.60
C GLN A 361 -1.04 13.49 15.51
N LEU A 362 -1.50 13.48 16.77
CA LEU A 362 -1.29 12.37 17.69
C LEU A 362 -1.93 11.08 17.18
N VAL A 363 -3.19 11.12 16.76
CA VAL A 363 -3.90 9.97 16.19
C VAL A 363 -3.17 9.40 14.97
N THR A 364 -2.66 10.27 14.10
CA THR A 364 -1.92 9.86 12.90
C THR A 364 -0.59 9.19 13.27
N SER A 365 0.13 9.78 14.23
CA SER A 365 1.41 9.24 14.73
C SER A 365 1.23 7.90 15.45
N LEU A 366 0.16 7.75 16.25
CA LEU A 366 -0.21 6.49 16.89
C LEU A 366 -0.54 5.41 15.86
N ASN A 367 -1.35 5.73 14.84
CA ASN A 367 -1.66 4.78 13.77
C ASN A 367 -0.41 4.31 13.01
N ASN A 368 0.51 5.23 12.72
CA ASN A 368 1.74 4.91 11.99
C ASN A 368 2.74 4.13 12.87
N ARG A 369 2.85 4.47 14.16
CA ARG A 369 3.65 3.71 15.13
C ARG A 369 3.09 2.29 15.28
N GLY A 370 1.78 2.16 15.49
CA GLY A 370 1.10 0.88 15.58
C GLY A 370 1.29 0.04 14.32
N PHE A 371 1.25 0.64 13.13
CA PHE A 371 1.51 -0.07 11.88
C PHE A 371 2.95 -0.60 11.81
N THR A 372 3.90 0.23 12.24
CA THR A 372 5.32 -0.15 12.25
C THR A 372 5.60 -1.23 13.29
N LEU A 373 5.02 -1.13 14.50
CA LEU A 373 5.09 -2.13 15.57
C LEU A 373 4.49 -3.47 15.12
N ALA A 374 3.36 -3.45 14.42
CA ALA A 374 2.79 -4.67 13.85
C ALA A 374 3.73 -5.30 12.83
N GLY A 375 4.44 -4.49 12.04
CA GLY A 375 5.48 -4.94 11.11
C GLY A 375 6.71 -5.56 11.80
N THR A 376 7.05 -5.13 13.01
CA THR A 376 8.12 -5.74 13.83
C THR A 376 7.66 -6.96 14.63
N GLY A 377 6.35 -7.27 14.60
CA GLY A 377 5.75 -8.37 15.37
C GLY A 377 5.30 -8.00 16.79
N ASP A 378 5.46 -6.75 17.23
CA ASP A 378 4.96 -6.28 18.53
C ASP A 378 3.46 -5.91 18.41
N LEU A 379 2.65 -6.94 18.23
CA LEU A 379 1.21 -6.80 18.00
C LEU A 379 0.48 -6.25 19.24
N ASP A 380 0.96 -6.56 20.45
CA ASP A 380 0.38 -6.05 21.69
C ASP A 380 0.51 -4.52 21.81
N GLN A 381 1.71 -3.97 21.54
CA GLN A 381 1.89 -2.53 21.57
C GLN A 381 1.20 -1.84 20.39
N ALA A 382 1.15 -2.48 19.22
CA ALA A 382 0.38 -1.98 18.08
C ALA A 382 -1.12 -1.83 18.40
N VAL A 383 -1.74 -2.84 19.03
CA VAL A 383 -3.15 -2.78 19.45
C VAL A 383 -3.39 -1.64 20.44
N ARG A 384 -2.49 -1.43 21.42
CA ARG A 384 -2.60 -0.29 22.37
C ARG A 384 -2.57 1.06 21.67
N ASP A 385 -1.71 1.23 20.67
CA ASP A 385 -1.63 2.47 19.89
C ASP A 385 -2.92 2.70 19.09
N TYR A 386 -3.46 1.65 18.46
CA TYR A 386 -4.72 1.75 17.75
C TYR A 386 -5.90 2.01 18.67
N ASP A 387 -5.96 1.39 19.85
CA ASP A 387 -6.98 1.65 20.86
C ASP A 387 -6.99 3.13 21.23
N ARG A 388 -5.81 3.69 21.51
CA ARG A 388 -5.67 5.10 21.85
C ARG A 388 -6.05 6.03 20.68
N ALA A 389 -5.66 5.67 19.46
CA ALA A 389 -6.03 6.42 18.26
C ALA A 389 -7.55 6.40 18.02
N ILE A 390 -8.20 5.25 18.21
CA ILE A 390 -9.65 5.07 18.08
C ILE A 390 -10.39 5.84 19.17
N GLU A 391 -9.93 5.79 20.42
CA GLU A 391 -10.51 6.52 21.56
C GLU A 391 -10.46 8.04 21.34
N LEU A 392 -9.26 8.58 21.07
CA LEU A 392 -9.06 10.01 20.81
C LEU A 392 -9.94 10.47 19.66
N ARG A 393 -9.97 9.70 18.57
CA ARG A 393 -10.79 10.06 17.42
C ARG A 393 -12.27 9.97 17.76
N SER A 394 -12.74 8.90 18.39
CA SER A 394 -14.16 8.76 18.78
C SER A 394 -14.63 9.91 19.68
N SER A 395 -13.82 10.30 20.67
CA SER A 395 -14.13 11.42 21.60
C SER A 395 -14.24 12.78 20.90
N VAL A 396 -13.42 13.04 19.88
CA VAL A 396 -13.48 14.26 19.07
C VAL A 396 -14.72 14.26 18.16
N LEU A 397 -15.14 13.08 17.68
CA LEU A 397 -16.25 12.93 16.72
C LEU A 397 -17.63 12.90 17.39
N GLU A 398 -17.74 12.59 18.68
CA GLU A 398 -19.02 12.65 19.44
C GLU A 398 -19.64 14.06 19.48
N GLN A 399 -18.86 15.11 19.14
CA GLN A 399 -19.33 16.49 19.05
C GLN A 399 -20.00 16.83 17.70
N ASN A 400 -19.97 15.93 16.70
CA ASN A 400 -20.57 16.15 15.38
C ASN A 400 -20.97 14.82 14.69
N ALA A 401 -22.26 14.62 14.43
CA ALA A 401 -22.78 13.40 13.81
C ALA A 401 -22.23 13.11 12.40
N ALA A 402 -21.81 14.13 11.63
CA ALA A 402 -21.14 13.95 10.35
C ALA A 402 -19.71 13.43 10.51
N ALA A 403 -19.08 13.73 11.64
CA ALA A 403 -17.71 13.37 11.96
C ALA A 403 -17.60 11.88 12.37
N ALA A 404 -18.65 11.26 12.93
CA ALA A 404 -18.68 9.81 13.22
C ALA A 404 -18.45 8.90 11.99
N ARG A 405 -18.42 9.45 10.78
CA ARG A 405 -18.16 8.77 9.49
C ARG A 405 -16.79 9.13 8.94
N ASP A 406 -15.76 9.00 9.77
CA ASP A 406 -14.40 9.39 9.44
C ASP A 406 -13.59 8.24 8.82
N ASN A 407 -13.05 8.45 7.61
CA ASN A 407 -12.24 7.43 6.93
C ASN A 407 -10.98 7.03 7.72
N ASN A 408 -10.40 7.94 8.49
CA ASN A 408 -9.22 7.64 9.30
C ASN A 408 -9.58 6.79 10.53
N LEU A 409 -10.79 6.94 11.09
CA LEU A 409 -11.30 6.02 12.11
C LEU A 409 -11.46 4.61 11.53
N ALA A 410 -12.04 4.51 10.33
CA ALA A 410 -12.12 3.23 9.61
C ALA A 410 -10.73 2.63 9.31
N GLY A 411 -9.73 3.47 9.02
CA GLY A 411 -8.33 3.06 8.87
C GLY A 411 -7.75 2.47 10.14
N ALA A 412 -7.90 3.16 11.28
CA ALA A 412 -7.43 2.69 12.58
C ALA A 412 -8.09 1.37 12.99
N LEU A 413 -9.42 1.26 12.82
CA LEU A 413 -10.18 0.03 13.07
C LEU A 413 -9.69 -1.12 12.20
N ASN A 414 -9.51 -0.91 10.90
CA ASN A 414 -8.97 -1.94 10.02
C ASN A 414 -7.58 -2.40 10.47
N ASN A 415 -6.69 -1.47 10.83
CA ASN A 415 -5.33 -1.82 11.22
C ASN A 415 -5.29 -2.55 12.57
N ARG A 416 -6.12 -2.14 13.55
CA ARG A 416 -6.31 -2.90 14.79
C ARG A 416 -6.84 -4.30 14.52
N GLY A 417 -7.82 -4.42 13.63
CA GLY A 417 -8.36 -5.71 13.20
C GLY A 417 -7.28 -6.61 12.59
N VAL A 418 -6.36 -6.06 11.79
CA VAL A 418 -5.23 -6.81 11.22
C VAL A 418 -4.28 -7.29 12.33
N ALA A 419 -3.92 -6.42 13.28
CA ALA A 419 -3.07 -6.78 14.41
C ALA A 419 -3.72 -7.86 15.29
N LEU A 420 -5.01 -7.70 15.64
CA LEU A 420 -5.79 -8.68 16.40
C LEU A 420 -5.88 -10.03 15.68
N ALA A 421 -6.08 -10.03 14.36
CA ALA A 421 -6.06 -11.26 13.57
C ALA A 421 -4.68 -11.93 13.55
N GLY A 422 -3.60 -11.14 13.54
CA GLY A 422 -2.22 -11.63 13.71
C GLY A 422 -1.98 -12.30 15.07
N MET A 423 -2.68 -11.85 16.11
CA MET A 423 -2.69 -12.48 17.44
C MET A 423 -3.65 -13.67 17.56
N GLY A 424 -4.35 -14.06 16.49
CA GLY A 424 -5.37 -15.11 16.51
C GLY A 424 -6.73 -14.68 17.13
N LYS A 425 -6.89 -13.41 17.52
CA LYS A 425 -8.12 -12.84 18.09
C LYS A 425 -9.15 -12.50 17.01
N TYR A 426 -9.55 -13.49 16.21
CA TYR A 426 -10.37 -13.28 15.01
C TYR A 426 -11.76 -12.70 15.29
N ASN A 427 -12.38 -13.02 16.44
CA ASN A 427 -13.71 -12.49 16.77
C ASN A 427 -13.66 -10.97 16.99
N GLU A 428 -12.65 -10.47 17.71
CA GLU A 428 -12.44 -9.03 17.94
C GLU A 428 -12.10 -8.32 16.63
N ALA A 429 -11.21 -8.91 15.81
CA ALA A 429 -10.89 -8.38 14.49
C ALA A 429 -12.13 -8.23 13.58
N ILE A 430 -13.05 -9.21 13.61
CA ILE A 430 -14.29 -9.16 12.84
C ILE A 430 -15.20 -8.00 13.27
N VAL A 431 -15.23 -7.65 14.56
CA VAL A 431 -16.00 -6.49 15.05
C VAL A 431 -15.45 -5.21 14.42
N ASP A 432 -14.13 -5.05 14.43
CA ASP A 432 -13.47 -3.87 13.87
C ASP A 432 -13.66 -3.75 12.36
N TYR A 433 -13.48 -4.86 11.63
CA TYR A 433 -13.69 -4.85 10.17
C TYR A 433 -15.12 -4.50 9.80
N LYS A 434 -16.11 -5.01 10.52
CA LYS A 434 -17.52 -4.64 10.29
C LYS A 434 -17.74 -3.15 10.52
N ARG A 435 -17.19 -2.59 11.60
CA ARG A 435 -17.32 -1.16 11.88
C ARG A 435 -16.62 -0.29 10.82
N ALA A 436 -15.44 -0.70 10.37
CA ALA A 436 -14.73 -0.02 9.28
C ALA A 436 -15.49 -0.10 7.94
N ILE A 437 -16.12 -1.24 7.64
CA ILE A 437 -17.00 -1.41 6.47
C ILE A 437 -18.20 -0.48 6.56
N GLU A 438 -18.90 -0.40 7.69
CA GLU A 438 -20.04 0.50 7.88
C GLU A 438 -19.69 1.95 7.55
N ILE A 439 -18.55 2.44 8.06
CA ILE A 439 -18.08 3.81 7.82
C ILE A 439 -17.73 4.02 6.34
N ARG A 440 -16.90 3.15 5.76
CA ARG A 440 -16.42 3.31 4.37
C ARG A 440 -17.53 3.11 3.35
N GLN A 441 -18.44 2.18 3.60
CA GLN A 441 -19.60 1.95 2.73
C GLN A 441 -20.51 3.18 2.71
N TYR A 442 -20.79 3.78 3.87
CA TYR A 442 -21.52 5.05 3.92
C TYR A 442 -20.80 6.16 3.13
N LEU A 443 -19.49 6.32 3.33
CA LEU A 443 -18.72 7.36 2.63
C LEU A 443 -18.75 7.20 1.11
N VAL A 444 -18.69 5.96 0.62
CA VAL A 444 -18.76 5.64 -0.80
C VAL A 444 -20.18 5.86 -1.36
N GLU A 445 -21.18 5.24 -0.74
CA GLU A 445 -22.53 5.12 -1.30
C GLU A 445 -23.36 6.40 -1.09
N GLU A 446 -23.25 7.03 0.08
CA GLU A 446 -24.09 8.17 0.47
C GLU A 446 -23.37 9.51 0.26
N ALA A 447 -22.06 9.57 0.56
CA ALA A 447 -21.27 10.80 0.45
C ALA A 447 -20.47 10.91 -0.85
N GLY A 448 -20.51 9.90 -1.71
CA GLY A 448 -19.92 9.94 -3.06
C GLY A 448 -18.39 9.83 -3.11
N TYR A 449 -17.71 9.43 -2.01
CA TYR A 449 -16.26 9.25 -1.95
C TYR A 449 -15.80 7.95 -2.61
N THR A 450 -16.04 7.80 -3.91
CA THR A 450 -15.72 6.59 -4.70
C THR A 450 -14.24 6.22 -4.70
N VAL A 451 -13.34 7.17 -4.43
CA VAL A 451 -11.90 6.93 -4.22
C VAL A 451 -11.62 5.90 -3.11
N LEU A 452 -12.54 5.71 -2.17
CA LEU A 452 -12.41 4.76 -1.06
C LEU A 452 -12.80 3.32 -1.43
N ASN A 453 -13.25 3.05 -2.66
CA ASN A 453 -13.68 1.71 -3.09
C ASN A 453 -12.61 0.64 -2.90
N ASN A 454 -11.36 0.95 -3.23
CA ASN A 454 -10.25 0.02 -3.01
C ASN A 454 -10.05 -0.29 -1.52
N SER A 455 -10.07 0.74 -0.67
CA SER A 455 -9.95 0.60 0.79
C SER A 455 -11.13 -0.17 1.39
N LEU A 456 -12.34 -0.01 0.85
CA LEU A 456 -13.51 -0.79 1.25
C LEU A 456 -13.37 -2.26 0.87
N ALA A 457 -12.92 -2.56 -0.35
CA ALA A 457 -12.66 -3.91 -0.80
C ALA A 457 -11.58 -4.62 0.04
N HIS A 458 -10.53 -3.90 0.44
CA HIS A 458 -9.50 -4.41 1.36
C HIS A 458 -10.08 -4.86 2.71
N VAL A 459 -10.97 -4.08 3.32
CA VAL A 459 -11.59 -4.47 4.59
C VAL A 459 -12.51 -5.68 4.42
N TYR A 460 -13.25 -5.78 3.31
CA TYR A 460 -14.02 -6.97 3.00
C TYR A 460 -13.14 -8.22 2.83
N ASN A 461 -11.95 -8.09 2.21
CA ASN A 461 -10.99 -9.19 2.12
C ASN A 461 -10.52 -9.64 3.51
N ASN A 462 -10.13 -8.68 4.36
CA ASN A 462 -9.68 -8.95 5.73
C ASN A 462 -10.78 -9.61 6.59
N LEU A 463 -12.03 -9.14 6.45
CA LEU A 463 -13.19 -9.79 7.06
C LEU A 463 -13.37 -11.22 6.56
N GLY A 464 -13.19 -11.45 5.25
CA GLY A 464 -13.22 -12.78 4.64
C GLY A 464 -12.17 -13.71 5.24
N LEU A 465 -10.92 -13.26 5.30
CA LEU A 465 -9.79 -14.02 5.88
C LEU A 465 -10.03 -14.38 7.35
N ALA A 466 -10.37 -13.40 8.20
CA ALA A 466 -10.64 -13.65 9.62
C ALA A 466 -11.86 -14.58 9.83
N THR A 467 -12.88 -14.47 8.97
CA THR A 467 -14.05 -15.35 9.04
C THR A 467 -13.72 -16.77 8.58
N SER A 468 -12.85 -16.94 7.58
CA SER A 468 -12.37 -18.25 7.12
C SER A 468 -11.49 -18.92 8.17
N ALA A 469 -10.65 -18.16 8.88
CA ALA A 469 -9.84 -18.67 9.99
C ALA A 469 -10.70 -19.27 11.13
N LEU A 470 -11.92 -18.77 11.33
CA LEU A 470 -12.91 -19.35 12.26
C LEU A 470 -13.70 -20.54 11.68
N GLY A 471 -13.32 -21.07 10.51
CA GLY A 471 -14.02 -22.15 9.81
C GLY A 471 -15.36 -21.76 9.18
N LYS A 472 -15.76 -20.48 9.26
CA LYS A 472 -17.05 -19.98 8.74
C LYS A 472 -16.95 -19.67 7.23
N ASN A 473 -16.45 -20.63 6.45
CA ASN A 473 -16.03 -20.46 5.05
C ASN A 473 -17.15 -19.92 4.14
N ALA A 474 -18.40 -20.36 4.30
CA ALA A 474 -19.53 -19.83 3.52
C ALA A 474 -19.81 -18.34 3.76
N ARG A 475 -19.53 -17.83 4.98
CA ARG A 475 -19.64 -16.39 5.29
C ARG A 475 -18.44 -15.63 4.72
N ALA A 476 -17.24 -16.21 4.80
CA ALA A 476 -16.02 -15.63 4.23
C ALA A 476 -16.14 -15.41 2.72
N ILE A 477 -16.66 -16.40 1.97
CA ILE A 477 -16.89 -16.30 0.52
C ILE A 477 -17.77 -15.08 0.18
N ARG A 478 -18.82 -14.79 0.97
CA ARG A 478 -19.67 -13.61 0.73
C ARG A 478 -18.92 -12.29 0.91
N SER A 479 -17.98 -12.22 1.85
CA SER A 479 -17.14 -11.03 2.02
C SER A 479 -16.20 -10.86 0.82
N PHE A 480 -15.57 -11.95 0.37
CA PHE A 480 -14.74 -11.91 -0.84
C PHE A 480 -15.55 -11.54 -2.09
N ASP A 481 -16.78 -12.04 -2.24
CA ASP A 481 -17.67 -11.67 -3.35
C ASP A 481 -17.91 -10.16 -3.42
N ARG A 482 -18.09 -9.51 -2.27
CA ARG A 482 -18.25 -8.04 -2.20
C ARG A 482 -16.98 -7.33 -2.65
N ALA A 483 -15.81 -7.76 -2.16
CA ALA A 483 -14.53 -7.18 -2.57
C ALA A 483 -14.24 -7.38 -4.07
N VAL A 484 -14.42 -8.60 -4.60
CA VAL A 484 -14.24 -8.94 -6.02
C VAL A 484 -15.18 -8.12 -6.90
N LYS A 485 -16.43 -7.89 -6.47
CA LYS A 485 -17.39 -7.06 -7.21
C LYS A 485 -16.92 -5.61 -7.30
N ILE A 486 -16.53 -5.01 -6.18
CA ILE A 486 -16.02 -3.63 -6.13
C ILE A 486 -14.79 -3.49 -7.03
N LEU A 487 -13.79 -4.37 -6.86
CA LEU A 487 -12.53 -4.31 -7.61
C LEU A 487 -12.72 -4.60 -9.11
N THR A 488 -13.64 -5.48 -9.49
CA THR A 488 -13.96 -5.71 -10.91
C THR A 488 -14.53 -4.46 -11.56
N LEU A 489 -15.42 -3.73 -10.86
CA LEU A 489 -15.99 -2.50 -11.38
C LEU A 489 -14.96 -1.36 -11.45
N GLU A 490 -14.11 -1.21 -10.44
CA GLU A 490 -13.10 -0.15 -10.42
C GLU A 490 -11.96 -0.40 -11.41
N ALA A 491 -11.46 -1.63 -11.52
CA ALA A 491 -10.42 -1.98 -12.49
C ALA A 491 -10.89 -1.84 -13.96
N ALA A 492 -12.20 -1.81 -14.21
CA ALA A 492 -12.75 -1.59 -15.55
C ALA A 492 -12.81 -0.10 -15.95
N LYS A 493 -12.79 0.83 -14.98
CA LYS A 493 -12.89 2.27 -15.25
C LYS A 493 -11.56 2.89 -15.70
N HIS A 494 -10.46 2.36 -15.19
CA HIS A 494 -9.13 2.91 -15.35
C HIS A 494 -8.10 1.79 -15.43
N ASP A 495 -7.06 1.96 -16.24
CA ASP A 495 -5.92 1.05 -16.29
C ASP A 495 -5.04 1.24 -15.04
N HIS A 496 -5.44 0.60 -13.94
CA HIS A 496 -4.75 0.64 -12.65
C HIS A 496 -4.21 -0.74 -12.28
N PRO A 497 -2.90 -0.98 -12.53
CA PRO A 497 -2.24 -2.23 -12.19
C PRO A 497 -2.44 -2.71 -10.75
N GLU A 498 -2.44 -1.78 -9.79
CA GLU A 498 -2.62 -2.10 -8.37
C GLU A 498 -4.02 -2.66 -8.08
N LEU A 499 -5.07 -2.07 -8.66
CA LEU A 499 -6.45 -2.57 -8.50
C LEU A 499 -6.61 -3.95 -9.14
N ALA A 500 -5.99 -4.16 -10.29
CA ALA A 500 -5.97 -5.47 -10.95
C ALA A 500 -5.26 -6.53 -10.07
N ASN A 501 -4.12 -6.20 -9.46
CA ASN A 501 -3.45 -7.14 -8.55
C ASN A 501 -4.26 -7.40 -7.26
N ASN A 502 -4.93 -6.38 -6.72
CA ASN A 502 -5.83 -6.55 -5.57
C ASN A 502 -7.01 -7.47 -5.93
N LEU A 503 -7.57 -7.34 -7.14
CA LEU A 503 -8.60 -8.25 -7.65
C LEU A 503 -8.08 -9.70 -7.73
N ALA A 504 -6.88 -9.90 -8.28
CA ALA A 504 -6.25 -11.23 -8.35
C ALA A 504 -5.99 -11.84 -6.96
N THR A 505 -5.62 -11.01 -5.98
CA THR A 505 -5.46 -11.42 -4.57
C THR A 505 -6.77 -11.92 -3.99
N ASN A 506 -7.84 -11.13 -4.12
CA ASN A 506 -9.17 -11.48 -3.60
C ASN A 506 -9.75 -12.74 -4.26
N LEU A 507 -9.52 -12.92 -5.57
CA LEU A 507 -9.89 -14.14 -6.28
C LEU A 507 -9.12 -15.36 -5.75
N THR A 508 -7.82 -15.20 -5.47
CA THR A 508 -7.00 -16.27 -4.89
C THR A 508 -7.50 -16.65 -3.49
N ASP A 509 -7.81 -15.67 -2.64
CA ASP A 509 -8.29 -15.92 -1.27
C ASP A 509 -9.69 -16.55 -1.26
N ARG A 510 -10.58 -16.10 -2.16
CA ARG A 510 -11.90 -16.73 -2.37
C ARG A 510 -11.76 -18.16 -2.86
N GLY A 511 -10.88 -18.41 -3.83
CA GLY A 511 -10.61 -19.75 -4.36
C GLY A 511 -10.08 -20.71 -3.30
N ARG A 512 -9.11 -20.28 -2.49
CA ARG A 512 -8.60 -21.08 -1.35
C ARG A 512 -9.70 -21.43 -0.35
N THR A 513 -10.58 -20.48 -0.05
CA THR A 513 -11.73 -20.69 0.84
C THR A 513 -12.79 -21.61 0.21
N ALA A 514 -12.97 -21.55 -1.11
CA ALA A 514 -13.88 -22.42 -1.86
C ALA A 514 -13.44 -23.89 -1.84
N ILE A 515 -12.13 -24.17 -1.86
CA ILE A 515 -11.61 -25.54 -1.66
C ILE A 515 -12.08 -26.11 -0.31
N ALA A 516 -12.02 -25.31 0.76
CA ALA A 516 -12.40 -25.73 2.10
C ALA A 516 -13.90 -26.05 2.28
N VAL A 517 -14.75 -25.72 1.31
CA VAL A 517 -16.18 -26.11 1.28
C VAL A 517 -16.50 -27.11 0.15
N GLY A 518 -15.48 -27.75 -0.43
CA GLY A 518 -15.63 -28.76 -1.48
C GLY A 518 -15.94 -28.19 -2.87
N LYS A 519 -15.81 -26.88 -3.08
CA LYS A 519 -16.09 -26.20 -4.36
C LYS A 519 -14.82 -26.01 -5.20
N ALA A 520 -14.09 -27.10 -5.44
CA ALA A 520 -12.80 -27.06 -6.14
C ALA A 520 -12.89 -26.49 -7.57
N ASN A 521 -13.97 -26.77 -8.31
CA ASN A 521 -14.16 -26.22 -9.66
C ASN A 521 -14.35 -24.69 -9.66
N ASP A 522 -15.07 -24.14 -8.70
CA ASP A 522 -15.21 -22.67 -8.55
C ASP A 522 -13.87 -22.05 -8.18
N ALA A 523 -13.10 -22.70 -7.30
CA ALA A 523 -11.74 -22.27 -6.95
C ALA A 523 -10.82 -22.20 -8.18
N ILE A 524 -10.84 -23.22 -9.03
CA ILE A 524 -10.04 -23.26 -10.27
C ILE A 524 -10.41 -22.10 -11.21
N ARG A 525 -11.70 -21.76 -11.34
CA ARG A 525 -12.12 -20.60 -12.14
C ARG A 525 -11.53 -19.29 -11.62
N ASP A 526 -11.54 -19.11 -10.29
CA ASP A 526 -10.95 -17.94 -9.65
C ASP A 526 -9.44 -17.86 -9.84
N PHE A 527 -8.74 -18.98 -9.64
CA PHE A 527 -7.30 -19.05 -9.87
C PHE A 527 -6.92 -18.79 -11.32
N ASN A 528 -7.68 -19.33 -12.29
CA ASN A 528 -7.46 -19.05 -13.72
C ASN A 528 -7.54 -17.56 -14.02
N ARG A 529 -8.57 -16.89 -13.47
CA ARG A 529 -8.75 -15.44 -13.64
C ARG A 529 -7.62 -14.65 -12.96
N ALA A 530 -7.24 -15.02 -11.73
CA ALA A 530 -6.14 -14.38 -11.01
C ALA A 530 -4.78 -14.54 -11.72
N ILE A 531 -4.48 -15.74 -12.24
CA ILE A 531 -3.27 -16.04 -13.00
C ILE A 531 -3.22 -15.21 -14.28
N SER A 532 -4.33 -15.16 -15.03
CA SER A 532 -4.41 -14.35 -16.26
C SER A 532 -4.11 -12.87 -16.02
N ILE A 533 -4.67 -12.29 -14.94
CA ILE A 533 -4.38 -10.92 -14.54
C ILE A 533 -2.89 -10.75 -14.20
N ARG A 534 -2.34 -11.62 -13.34
CA ARG A 534 -0.95 -11.50 -12.88
C ARG A 534 0.07 -11.72 -14.00
N GLU A 535 -0.22 -12.59 -14.95
CA GLU A 535 0.62 -12.78 -16.15
C GLU A 535 0.67 -11.53 -17.04
N GLU A 536 -0.47 -10.87 -17.24
CA GLU A 536 -0.54 -9.61 -17.98
C GLU A 536 0.24 -8.51 -17.26
N LEU A 537 0.01 -8.35 -15.94
CA LEU A 537 0.73 -7.36 -15.14
C LEU A 537 2.23 -7.62 -15.12
N PHE A 538 2.65 -8.87 -14.95
CA PHE A 538 4.07 -9.24 -14.95
C PHE A 538 4.72 -8.96 -16.31
N ARG A 539 4.03 -9.24 -17.44
CA ARG A 539 4.53 -8.90 -18.78
C ARG A 539 4.71 -7.39 -18.98
N ARG A 540 3.78 -6.58 -18.45
CA ARG A 540 3.79 -5.11 -18.61
C ARG A 540 4.78 -4.40 -17.69
N ILE A 541 4.77 -4.74 -16.41
CA ILE A 541 5.47 -3.98 -15.34
C ILE A 541 6.85 -4.58 -15.04
N LYS A 542 7.00 -5.90 -15.20
CA LYS A 542 8.24 -6.64 -14.90
C LYS A 542 8.73 -6.50 -13.44
N ASP A 543 7.81 -6.25 -12.51
CA ASP A 543 8.10 -6.24 -11.07
C ASP A 543 8.23 -7.69 -10.55
N PRO A 544 9.37 -8.06 -9.91
CA PRO A 544 9.56 -9.36 -9.26
C PRO A 544 8.46 -9.73 -8.25
N ARG A 545 7.83 -8.76 -7.57
CA ARG A 545 6.75 -9.02 -6.59
C ARG A 545 5.54 -9.67 -7.25
N LEU A 546 5.25 -9.34 -8.50
CA LEU A 546 4.14 -9.95 -9.25
C LEU A 546 4.41 -11.41 -9.61
N ALA A 547 5.69 -11.79 -9.80
CA ALA A 547 6.06 -13.18 -10.03
C ALA A 547 5.88 -14.05 -8.77
N ASP A 548 6.17 -13.51 -7.58
CA ASP A 548 5.91 -14.17 -6.30
C ASP A 548 4.39 -14.40 -6.10
N ASP A 549 3.60 -13.35 -6.30
CA ASP A 549 2.14 -13.42 -6.28
C ASP A 549 1.57 -14.46 -7.26
N LEU A 550 2.13 -14.53 -8.48
CA LEU A 550 1.76 -15.53 -9.48
C LEU A 550 2.11 -16.95 -9.04
N ALA A 551 3.31 -17.17 -8.50
CA ALA A 551 3.74 -18.46 -7.98
C ALA A 551 2.82 -18.96 -6.84
N ARG A 552 2.41 -18.07 -5.92
CA ARG A 552 1.46 -18.41 -4.85
C ARG A 552 0.09 -18.82 -5.39
N THR A 553 -0.42 -18.18 -6.45
CA THR A 553 -1.69 -18.60 -7.07
C THR A 553 -1.56 -19.93 -7.80
N LEU A 554 -0.45 -20.15 -8.51
CA LEU A 554 -0.17 -21.42 -9.17
C LEU A 554 -0.18 -22.56 -8.16
N ASN A 555 0.53 -22.42 -7.03
CA ASN A 555 0.49 -23.41 -5.94
C ASN A 555 -0.93 -23.68 -5.43
N SER A 556 -1.73 -22.62 -5.25
CA SER A 556 -3.10 -22.76 -4.76
C SER A 556 -3.99 -23.53 -5.76
N ARG A 557 -3.80 -23.29 -7.07
CA ARG A 557 -4.47 -24.05 -8.14
C ARG A 557 -3.97 -25.48 -8.23
N SER A 558 -2.68 -25.72 -8.03
CA SER A 558 -2.10 -27.07 -7.99
C SER A 558 -2.71 -27.92 -6.88
N ILE A 559 -2.86 -27.35 -5.68
CA ILE A 559 -3.52 -28.04 -4.55
C ILE A 559 -4.96 -28.39 -4.91
N ALA A 560 -5.70 -27.49 -5.57
CA ALA A 560 -7.06 -27.79 -6.03
C ALA A 560 -7.08 -28.92 -7.08
N PHE A 561 -6.16 -28.93 -8.03
CA PHE A 561 -6.03 -30.01 -9.01
C PHE A 561 -5.65 -31.35 -8.37
N SER A 562 -4.73 -31.36 -7.41
CA SER A 562 -4.33 -32.56 -6.67
C SER A 562 -5.53 -33.16 -5.92
N GLY A 563 -6.31 -32.32 -5.24
CA GLY A 563 -7.53 -32.76 -4.55
C GLY A 563 -8.62 -33.33 -5.47
N LEU A 564 -8.59 -33.01 -6.77
CA LEU A 564 -9.47 -33.58 -7.80
C LEU A 564 -8.86 -34.80 -8.51
N GLY A 565 -7.66 -35.26 -8.10
CA GLY A 565 -6.92 -36.32 -8.79
C GLY A 565 -6.35 -35.91 -10.15
N GLN A 566 -6.36 -34.62 -10.50
CA GLN A 566 -5.83 -34.08 -11.75
C GLN A 566 -4.32 -33.82 -11.64
N PHE A 567 -3.55 -34.85 -11.26
CA PHE A 567 -2.15 -34.73 -10.87
C PHE A 567 -1.26 -34.11 -11.95
N HIS A 568 -1.50 -34.42 -13.24
CA HIS A 568 -0.72 -33.85 -14.34
C HIS A 568 -0.82 -32.31 -14.44
N LEU A 569 -2.00 -31.73 -14.15
CA LEU A 569 -2.18 -30.28 -14.12
C LEU A 569 -1.55 -29.67 -12.87
N ALA A 570 -1.67 -30.35 -11.73
CA ALA A 570 -1.07 -29.92 -10.46
C ALA A 570 0.46 -29.81 -10.56
N LEU A 571 1.10 -30.87 -11.06
CA LEU A 571 2.56 -30.94 -11.25
C LEU A 571 3.07 -29.87 -12.21
N ARG A 572 2.38 -29.65 -13.34
CA ARG A 572 2.73 -28.58 -14.30
C ARG A 572 2.75 -27.20 -13.64
N ASP A 573 1.77 -26.91 -12.80
CA ASP A 573 1.69 -25.62 -12.11
C ASP A 573 2.74 -25.50 -10.99
N PHE A 574 3.07 -26.60 -10.28
CA PHE A 574 4.16 -26.62 -9.31
C PHE A 574 5.52 -26.39 -9.97
N ASP A 575 5.80 -27.05 -11.10
CA ASP A 575 7.05 -26.86 -11.85
C ASP A 575 7.22 -25.40 -12.29
N ARG A 576 6.13 -24.79 -12.74
CA ARG A 576 6.12 -23.37 -13.11
C ARG A 576 6.36 -22.46 -11.91
N SER A 577 5.78 -22.77 -10.76
CA SER A 577 6.00 -22.03 -9.51
C SER A 577 7.45 -22.15 -9.03
N ILE A 578 8.05 -23.35 -9.13
CA ILE A 578 9.46 -23.61 -8.83
C ILE A 578 10.38 -22.79 -9.72
N ASP A 579 10.13 -22.72 -11.04
CA ASP A 579 10.89 -21.89 -11.97
C ASP A 579 10.81 -20.39 -11.60
N LEU A 580 9.61 -19.90 -11.24
CA LEU A 580 9.43 -18.51 -10.80
C LEU A 580 10.24 -18.22 -9.52
N TYR A 581 10.11 -19.03 -8.47
CA TYR A 581 10.90 -18.83 -7.25
C TYR A 581 12.40 -18.97 -7.49
N SER A 582 12.83 -19.92 -8.32
CA SER A 582 14.24 -20.10 -8.67
C SER A 582 14.83 -18.87 -9.37
N ARG A 583 14.05 -18.18 -10.20
CA ARG A 583 14.44 -16.91 -10.83
C ARG A 583 14.45 -15.77 -9.83
N LEU A 584 13.45 -15.69 -8.95
CA LEU A 584 13.37 -14.66 -7.91
C LEU A 584 14.55 -14.71 -6.95
N ILE A 585 14.93 -15.91 -6.51
CA ILE A 585 16.08 -16.14 -5.62
C ILE A 585 17.40 -15.66 -6.26
N LYS A 586 17.55 -15.77 -7.59
CA LYS A 586 18.73 -15.25 -8.31
C LYS A 586 18.77 -13.72 -8.37
N ILE A 587 17.60 -13.07 -8.31
CA ILE A 587 17.48 -11.61 -8.31
C ILE A 587 17.66 -11.06 -6.90
N ASP A 588 17.01 -11.68 -5.93
CA ASP A 588 16.95 -11.28 -4.53
C ASP A 588 16.82 -12.54 -3.66
N ASN A 589 17.86 -12.88 -2.90
CA ASN A 589 17.93 -14.14 -2.13
C ASN A 589 17.27 -14.03 -0.75
N ARG A 590 16.13 -13.36 -0.64
CA ARG A 590 15.42 -13.16 0.62
C ARG A 590 14.61 -14.37 1.07
N THR A 591 14.40 -14.48 2.37
CA THR A 591 13.68 -15.57 3.04
C THR A 591 12.30 -15.92 2.44
N PRO A 592 11.42 -14.94 2.09
CA PRO A 592 10.12 -15.27 1.52
C PRO A 592 10.18 -16.11 0.25
N TYR A 593 11.12 -15.85 -0.66
CA TYR A 593 11.22 -16.60 -1.91
C TYR A 593 11.79 -18.01 -1.69
N ARG A 594 12.78 -18.13 -0.82
CA ARG A 594 13.35 -19.43 -0.43
C ARG A 594 12.32 -20.32 0.26
N SER A 595 11.55 -19.76 1.21
CA SER A 595 10.45 -20.46 1.87
C SER A 595 9.32 -20.81 0.89
N GLY A 596 9.06 -19.95 -0.09
CA GLY A 596 8.10 -20.18 -1.17
C GLY A 596 8.49 -21.40 -2.00
N LEU A 597 9.76 -21.51 -2.39
CA LEU A 597 10.33 -22.66 -3.10
C LEU A 597 10.22 -23.94 -2.26
N ALA A 598 10.68 -23.92 -1.01
CA ALA A 598 10.65 -25.07 -0.10
C ALA A 598 9.24 -25.64 0.06
N ARG A 599 8.26 -24.75 0.31
CA ARG A 599 6.85 -25.12 0.41
C ARG A 599 6.29 -25.68 -0.89
N THR A 600 6.70 -25.13 -2.03
CA THR A 600 6.26 -25.61 -3.35
C THR A 600 6.77 -27.02 -3.61
N LEU A 601 8.05 -27.29 -3.31
CA LEU A 601 8.64 -28.62 -3.39
C LEU A 601 7.92 -29.60 -2.46
N SER A 602 7.64 -29.22 -1.21
CA SER A 602 6.90 -30.08 -0.29
C SER A 602 5.48 -30.42 -0.80
N TYR A 603 4.77 -29.48 -1.43
CA TYR A 603 3.45 -29.79 -2.01
C TYR A 603 3.55 -30.62 -3.29
N ARG A 604 4.58 -30.40 -4.12
CA ARG A 604 4.84 -31.25 -5.29
C ARG A 604 5.16 -32.69 -4.87
N GLY A 605 5.95 -32.85 -3.82
CA GLY A 605 6.26 -34.14 -3.21
C GLY A 605 5.00 -34.87 -2.71
N LEU A 606 4.09 -34.16 -2.03
CA LEU A 606 2.78 -34.71 -1.66
C LEU A 606 1.96 -35.16 -2.89
N THR A 607 1.94 -34.37 -3.96
CA THR A 607 1.23 -34.76 -5.20
C THR A 607 1.88 -35.96 -5.89
N HIS A 608 3.20 -36.09 -5.85
CA HIS A 608 3.89 -37.30 -6.33
C HIS A 608 3.55 -38.52 -5.46
N ALA A 609 3.52 -38.38 -4.14
CA ALA A 609 3.10 -39.42 -3.21
C ALA A 609 1.66 -39.89 -3.48
N ASP A 610 0.72 -38.95 -3.63
CA ASP A 610 -0.69 -39.24 -3.96
C ASP A 610 -0.85 -39.98 -5.30
N ARG A 611 0.03 -39.68 -6.27
CA ARG A 611 0.09 -40.37 -7.57
C ARG A 611 0.79 -41.73 -7.49
N GLY A 612 1.55 -42.00 -6.43
CA GLY A 612 2.35 -43.21 -6.22
C GLY A 612 3.80 -43.12 -6.70
N ASP A 613 4.26 -41.96 -7.15
CA ASP A 613 5.64 -41.70 -7.60
C ASP A 613 6.58 -41.46 -6.40
N ARG A 614 6.73 -42.46 -5.52
CA ARG A 614 7.38 -42.32 -4.20
C ARG A 614 8.82 -41.81 -4.24
N ALA A 615 9.62 -42.24 -5.21
CA ALA A 615 11.01 -41.83 -5.33
C ALA A 615 11.14 -40.31 -5.56
N THR A 616 10.35 -39.76 -6.49
CA THR A 616 10.32 -38.32 -6.75
C THR A 616 9.75 -37.54 -5.57
N ALA A 617 8.78 -38.12 -4.85
CA ALA A 617 8.27 -37.51 -3.62
C ALA A 617 9.36 -37.37 -2.54
N ILE A 618 10.19 -38.40 -2.35
CA ILE A 618 11.35 -38.37 -1.44
C ILE A 618 12.34 -37.27 -1.86
N ASP A 619 12.70 -37.20 -3.13
CA ASP A 619 13.63 -36.18 -3.65
C ASP A 619 13.10 -34.75 -3.37
N ASP A 620 11.80 -34.53 -3.62
CA ASP A 620 11.14 -33.25 -3.37
C ASP A 620 11.10 -32.88 -1.88
N PHE A 621 10.79 -33.83 -1.01
CA PHE A 621 10.79 -33.60 0.44
C PHE A 621 12.20 -33.31 0.96
N GLN A 622 13.22 -34.03 0.49
CA GLN A 622 14.61 -33.78 0.85
C GLN A 622 15.05 -32.36 0.43
N ALA A 623 14.77 -31.97 -0.81
CA ALA A 623 15.08 -30.62 -1.30
C ALA A 623 14.35 -29.52 -0.49
N ALA A 624 13.08 -29.76 -0.12
CA ALA A 624 12.34 -28.84 0.74
C ALA A 624 12.96 -28.73 2.14
N ILE A 625 13.35 -29.85 2.75
CA ILE A 625 14.01 -29.90 4.07
C ILE A 625 15.34 -29.16 4.06
N GLU A 626 16.15 -29.32 3.02
CA GLU A 626 17.42 -28.59 2.85
C GLU A 626 17.19 -27.08 2.86
N HIS A 627 16.22 -26.59 2.07
CA HIS A 627 15.88 -25.17 2.04
C HIS A 627 15.38 -24.67 3.39
N TYR A 628 14.45 -25.38 4.06
CA TYR A 628 13.97 -24.98 5.38
C TYR A 628 15.09 -24.94 6.41
N THR A 629 15.97 -25.95 6.43
CA THR A 629 17.09 -26.03 7.37
C THR A 629 18.07 -24.87 7.17
N ASP A 630 18.39 -24.54 5.92
CA ASP A 630 19.28 -23.42 5.59
C ASP A 630 18.64 -22.04 5.91
N ILE A 631 17.32 -21.90 5.80
CA ILE A 631 16.62 -20.67 6.24
C ILE A 631 16.68 -20.55 7.77
N ILE A 632 16.31 -21.61 8.50
CA ILE A 632 16.25 -21.59 9.97
C ILE A 632 17.64 -21.37 10.58
N GLY A 633 18.70 -21.87 9.93
CA GLY A 633 20.08 -21.61 10.34
C GLY A 633 20.54 -20.16 10.16
N THR A 634 19.85 -19.36 9.35
CA THR A 634 20.22 -17.96 9.04
C THR A 634 19.28 -16.94 9.68
N VAL A 635 18.04 -17.31 10.00
CA VAL A 635 17.04 -16.44 10.63
C VAL A 635 16.62 -17.06 11.96
N ALA A 636 16.95 -16.39 13.07
CA ALA A 636 16.55 -16.85 14.39
C ALA A 636 15.02 -16.73 14.57
N GLN A 637 14.40 -17.78 15.13
CA GLN A 637 13.07 -17.73 15.74
C GLN A 637 11.87 -17.60 14.78
N GLU A 638 11.88 -18.32 13.65
CA GLU A 638 10.69 -18.48 12.78
C GLU A 638 9.93 -19.79 13.07
N ALA A 639 9.05 -19.75 14.08
CA ALA A 639 8.23 -20.90 14.50
C ALA A 639 7.33 -21.46 13.39
N THR A 640 6.96 -20.65 12.39
CA THR A 640 6.15 -21.09 11.25
C THR A 640 6.96 -21.97 10.28
N LEU A 641 8.18 -21.58 9.92
CA LEU A 641 9.04 -22.38 9.04
C LEU A 641 9.48 -23.68 9.71
N THR A 642 9.78 -23.60 11.00
CA THR A 642 10.16 -24.75 11.82
C THR A 642 9.04 -25.80 11.88
N LYS A 643 7.78 -25.36 11.98
CA LYS A 643 6.62 -26.23 11.83
C LYS A 643 6.52 -26.85 10.43
N GLU A 644 6.70 -26.07 9.36
CA GLU A 644 6.67 -26.62 7.99
C GLU A 644 7.78 -27.66 7.76
N LEU A 645 8.97 -27.47 8.33
CA LEU A 645 10.05 -28.47 8.34
C LEU A 645 9.60 -29.78 9.01
N ALA A 646 8.98 -29.72 10.19
CA ALA A 646 8.48 -30.90 10.89
C ALA A 646 7.40 -31.65 10.09
N ASN A 647 6.49 -30.91 9.43
CA ASN A 647 5.50 -31.49 8.52
C ASN A 647 6.16 -32.22 7.35
N THR A 648 7.14 -31.60 6.70
CA THR A 648 7.86 -32.20 5.57
C THR A 648 8.65 -33.44 5.99
N LEU A 649 9.31 -33.41 7.16
CA LEU A 649 9.99 -34.59 7.73
C LEU A 649 9.02 -35.74 8.00
N ASN A 650 7.84 -35.45 8.57
CA ASN A 650 6.83 -36.48 8.79
C ASN A 650 6.33 -37.10 7.48
N ASN A 651 6.18 -36.29 6.42
CA ASN A 651 5.79 -36.80 5.10
C ASN A 651 6.89 -37.61 4.44
N LEU A 652 8.15 -37.19 4.57
CA LEU A 652 9.31 -37.98 4.13
C LEU A 652 9.34 -39.35 4.84
N GLY A 653 9.10 -39.38 6.15
CA GLY A 653 9.00 -40.61 6.93
C GLY A 653 7.89 -41.54 6.43
N ASN A 654 6.74 -41.00 6.01
CA ASN A 654 5.64 -41.79 5.42
C ASN A 654 6.08 -42.47 4.10
N GLU A 655 6.82 -41.76 3.26
CA GLU A 655 7.31 -42.31 1.99
C GLU A 655 8.41 -43.35 2.20
N HIS A 656 9.35 -43.10 3.12
CA HIS A 656 10.34 -44.10 3.52
C HIS A 656 9.66 -45.36 4.08
N ALA A 657 8.67 -45.23 4.96
CA ALA A 657 7.91 -46.37 5.48
C ALA A 657 7.18 -47.13 4.36
N SER A 658 6.59 -46.42 3.41
CA SER A 658 5.90 -47.01 2.25
C SER A 658 6.83 -47.74 1.29
N MET A 659 8.12 -47.37 1.25
CA MET A 659 9.18 -48.04 0.50
C MET A 659 9.85 -49.20 1.28
N GLY A 660 9.45 -49.43 2.54
CA GLY A 660 10.08 -50.42 3.42
C GLY A 660 11.41 -49.97 4.02
N LEU A 661 11.78 -48.70 3.86
CA LEU A 661 12.96 -48.05 4.46
C LEU A 661 12.62 -47.64 5.90
N VAL A 662 12.40 -48.65 6.75
CA VAL A 662 11.79 -48.44 8.08
C VAL A 662 12.73 -47.69 9.04
N ASP A 663 14.05 -47.88 8.92
CA ASP A 663 15.01 -47.19 9.79
C ASP A 663 15.12 -45.70 9.48
N GLU A 664 15.11 -45.35 8.20
CA GLU A 664 15.05 -43.99 7.69
C GLU A 664 13.74 -43.32 8.13
N ALA A 665 12.60 -44.00 7.99
CA ALA A 665 11.31 -43.50 8.46
C ALA A 665 11.31 -43.19 9.96
N ILE A 666 11.86 -44.08 10.79
CA ILE A 666 12.01 -43.87 12.23
C ILE A 666 12.84 -42.62 12.53
N ALA A 667 13.95 -42.42 11.79
CA ALA A 667 14.81 -41.25 11.97
C ALA A 667 14.06 -39.95 11.63
N ASP A 668 13.32 -39.93 10.53
CA ASP A 668 12.58 -38.75 10.11
C ASP A 668 11.42 -38.41 11.06
N TYR A 669 10.65 -39.41 11.51
CA TYR A 669 9.59 -39.17 12.49
C TYR A 669 10.14 -38.63 13.81
N LYS A 670 11.28 -39.15 14.29
CA LYS A 670 11.91 -38.64 15.51
C LYS A 670 12.33 -37.18 15.37
N ARG A 671 12.97 -36.81 14.26
CA ARG A 671 13.32 -35.41 13.98
C ARG A 671 12.08 -34.50 13.95
N ALA A 672 10.99 -34.94 13.34
CA ALA A 672 9.73 -34.19 13.36
C ALA A 672 9.16 -34.04 14.78
N ILE A 673 9.16 -35.12 15.57
CA ILE A 673 8.70 -35.14 16.96
C ILE A 673 9.51 -34.17 17.83
N ASP A 674 10.83 -34.20 17.74
CA ASP A 674 11.72 -33.32 18.51
C ASP A 674 11.41 -31.85 18.23
N ILE A 675 11.21 -31.50 16.95
CA ILE A 675 10.83 -30.14 16.55
C ILE A 675 9.44 -29.76 17.10
N TYR A 676 8.46 -30.66 17.03
CA TYR A 676 7.13 -30.36 17.58
C TYR A 676 7.16 -30.16 19.10
N ILE A 677 7.95 -30.96 19.82
CA ILE A 677 8.14 -30.81 21.27
C ILE A 677 8.75 -29.43 21.55
N GLU A 678 9.80 -29.05 20.83
CA GLU A 678 10.45 -27.74 20.98
C GLU A 678 9.45 -26.59 20.75
N LEU A 679 8.67 -26.62 19.66
CA LEU A 679 7.67 -25.59 19.36
C LEU A 679 6.55 -25.52 20.42
N ILE A 680 6.15 -26.66 20.99
CA ILE A 680 5.09 -26.68 22.00
C ILE A 680 5.61 -26.19 23.36
N GLU A 681 6.77 -26.68 23.79
CA GLU A 681 7.32 -26.42 25.13
C GLU A 681 7.99 -25.04 25.22
N GLN A 682 8.68 -24.59 24.16
CA GLN A 682 9.41 -23.31 24.17
C GLN A 682 8.58 -22.16 23.62
N ASP A 683 7.87 -22.38 22.51
CA ASP A 683 7.10 -21.32 21.83
C ASP A 683 5.61 -21.29 22.22
N GLY A 684 5.16 -22.20 23.10
CA GLY A 684 3.77 -22.27 23.58
C GLY A 684 2.75 -22.64 22.48
N ARG A 685 3.20 -23.27 21.39
CA ARG A 685 2.41 -23.60 20.19
C ARG A 685 1.53 -24.83 20.39
N HIS A 686 0.68 -24.83 21.42
CA HIS A 686 -0.13 -25.97 21.82
C HIS A 686 -1.10 -26.45 20.73
N GLU A 687 -1.41 -25.64 19.73
CA GLU A 687 -2.22 -26.06 18.58
C GLU A 687 -1.54 -27.17 17.74
N LEU A 688 -0.21 -27.33 17.83
CA LEU A 688 0.56 -28.37 17.13
C LEU A 688 0.52 -29.74 17.83
N SER A 689 -0.12 -29.85 18.98
CA SER A 689 -0.15 -31.08 19.77
C SER A 689 -0.76 -32.27 19.00
N ASN A 690 -1.74 -32.04 18.13
CA ASN A 690 -2.30 -33.13 17.32
C ASN A 690 -1.34 -33.58 16.20
N ASP A 691 -0.50 -32.68 15.69
CA ASP A 691 0.55 -33.01 14.72
C ASP A 691 1.63 -33.88 15.38
N LEU A 692 2.07 -33.52 16.59
CA LEU A 692 2.95 -34.35 17.43
C LEU A 692 2.37 -35.76 17.65
N ALA A 693 1.09 -35.85 18.05
CA ALA A 693 0.43 -37.14 18.25
C ALA A 693 0.34 -37.98 16.96
N ARG A 694 0.24 -37.34 15.79
CA ARG A 694 0.26 -38.03 14.49
C ARG A 694 1.64 -38.60 14.20
N SER A 695 2.70 -37.82 14.39
CA SER A 695 4.07 -38.30 14.19
C SER A 695 4.43 -39.43 15.16
N LEU A 696 3.96 -39.38 16.41
CA LEU A 696 4.10 -40.48 17.38
C LEU A 696 3.37 -41.76 16.94
N ASN A 697 2.15 -41.66 16.41
CA ASN A 697 1.47 -42.82 15.84
C ASN A 697 2.23 -43.41 14.65
N ASN A 698 2.73 -42.55 13.76
CA ASN A 698 3.52 -42.98 12.61
C ASN A 698 4.82 -43.68 13.04
N LEU A 699 5.49 -43.15 14.06
CA LEU A 699 6.64 -43.79 14.70
C LEU A 699 6.27 -45.17 15.29
N GLY A 700 5.12 -45.27 15.96
CA GLY A 700 4.58 -46.54 16.47
C GLY A 700 4.36 -47.56 15.35
N ASN A 701 3.78 -47.15 14.23
CA ASN A 701 3.59 -48.00 13.04
C ASN A 701 4.93 -48.46 12.44
N ALA A 702 5.94 -47.58 12.41
CA ALA A 702 7.27 -47.95 11.94
C ALA A 702 7.95 -48.96 12.90
N TYR A 703 7.82 -48.79 14.22
CA TYR A 703 8.29 -49.78 15.19
C TYR A 703 7.57 -51.12 15.09
N LEU A 704 6.28 -51.11 14.77
CA LEU A 704 5.51 -52.32 14.53
C LEU A 704 6.08 -53.10 13.35
N SER A 705 6.46 -52.41 12.27
CA SER A 705 7.11 -53.01 11.11
C SER A 705 8.48 -53.65 11.44
N LYS A 706 9.14 -53.21 12.52
CA LYS A 706 10.36 -53.84 13.07
C LYS A 706 10.09 -54.89 14.16
N GLY A 707 8.83 -55.15 14.52
CA GLY A 707 8.46 -56.05 15.61
C GLY A 707 8.82 -55.56 17.02
N LYS A 708 9.12 -54.26 17.20
CA LYS A 708 9.55 -53.69 18.50
C LYS A 708 8.34 -53.29 19.36
N LEU A 709 7.55 -54.28 19.78
CA LEU A 709 6.24 -54.07 20.41
C LEU A 709 6.23 -53.10 21.60
N ASP A 710 7.26 -53.09 22.45
CA ASP A 710 7.31 -52.18 23.60
C ASP A 710 7.38 -50.70 23.19
N LEU A 711 8.18 -50.38 22.17
CA LEU A 711 8.27 -49.02 21.63
C LEU A 711 7.00 -48.60 20.87
N VAL A 712 6.26 -49.56 20.32
CA VAL A 712 4.94 -49.30 19.71
C VAL A 712 3.95 -48.84 20.77
N ILE A 713 3.85 -49.58 21.87
CA ILE A 713 2.95 -49.24 22.98
C ILE A 713 3.33 -47.89 23.59
N GLU A 714 4.63 -47.63 23.80
CA GLU A 714 5.11 -46.35 24.31
C GLU A 714 4.67 -45.17 23.41
N SER A 715 4.87 -45.31 22.10
CA SER A 715 4.54 -44.27 21.13
C SER A 715 3.02 -43.99 21.08
N TYR A 716 2.20 -45.05 21.09
CA TYR A 716 0.74 -44.92 21.15
C TYR A 716 0.24 -44.37 22.48
N ASP A 717 0.87 -44.74 23.59
CA ASP A 717 0.53 -44.21 24.92
C ASP A 717 0.77 -42.69 24.97
N GLN A 718 1.87 -42.20 24.39
CA GLN A 718 2.14 -40.77 24.27
C GLN A 718 1.09 -40.07 23.40
N ALA A 719 0.78 -40.61 22.21
CA ALA A 719 -0.22 -40.03 21.32
C ALA A 719 -1.64 -40.01 21.93
N ILE A 720 -2.03 -41.08 22.63
CA ILE A 720 -3.31 -41.17 23.35
C ILE A 720 -3.39 -40.13 24.45
N ARG A 721 -2.33 -39.92 25.24
CA ARG A 721 -2.30 -38.88 26.29
C ARG A 721 -2.57 -37.50 25.68
N ILE A 722 -1.83 -37.14 24.64
CA ILE A 722 -1.96 -35.83 23.98
C ILE A 722 -3.37 -35.63 23.43
N ARG A 723 -3.90 -36.60 22.67
CA ARG A 723 -5.24 -36.49 22.07
C ARG A 723 -6.35 -36.52 23.11
N THR A 724 -6.14 -37.17 24.25
CA THR A 724 -7.11 -37.17 25.36
C THR A 724 -7.22 -35.78 25.97
N GLU A 725 -6.10 -35.09 26.21
CA GLU A 725 -6.13 -33.70 26.70
C GLU A 725 -6.74 -32.75 25.66
N LEU A 726 -6.33 -32.85 24.40
CA LEU A 726 -6.93 -32.04 23.31
C LEU A 726 -8.45 -32.23 23.19
N LEU A 727 -8.95 -33.45 23.36
CA LEU A 727 -10.38 -33.72 23.28
C LEU A 727 -11.16 -33.09 24.45
N LYS A 728 -10.56 -33.01 25.65
CA LYS A 728 -11.16 -32.30 26.80
C LYS A 728 -11.25 -30.80 26.54
N ASP A 729 -10.21 -30.22 25.94
CA ASP A 729 -10.10 -28.78 25.75
C ASP A 729 -10.94 -28.27 24.57
N GLN A 730 -10.95 -29.00 23.45
CA GLN A 730 -11.51 -28.50 22.18
C GLN A 730 -12.77 -29.24 21.69
N GLY A 731 -13.04 -30.47 22.18
CA GLY A 731 -14.24 -31.22 21.80
C GLY A 731 -14.36 -31.57 20.30
N SER A 732 -13.25 -31.73 19.57
CA SER A 732 -13.25 -31.98 18.12
C SER A 732 -13.55 -33.44 17.75
N ASP A 733 -14.50 -33.64 16.83
CA ASP A 733 -14.82 -34.97 16.27
C ASP A 733 -13.63 -35.60 15.52
N THR A 734 -12.76 -34.79 14.90
CA THR A 734 -11.56 -35.32 14.21
C THR A 734 -10.56 -35.89 15.22
N VAL A 735 -10.27 -35.14 16.28
CA VAL A 735 -9.40 -35.59 17.38
C VAL A 735 -9.98 -36.83 18.06
N ALA A 736 -11.30 -36.89 18.26
CA ALA A 736 -11.97 -38.06 18.81
C ALA A 736 -11.78 -39.29 17.91
N ASN A 737 -11.96 -39.16 16.59
CA ASN A 737 -11.78 -40.27 15.67
C ASN A 737 -10.31 -40.72 15.56
N ASP A 738 -9.36 -39.79 15.59
CA ASP A 738 -7.92 -40.13 15.60
C ASP A 738 -7.51 -40.80 16.92
N LEU A 739 -8.05 -40.35 18.05
CA LEU A 739 -7.87 -41.00 19.36
C LEU A 739 -8.44 -42.41 19.36
N ALA A 740 -9.67 -42.59 18.84
CA ALA A 740 -10.29 -43.90 18.71
C ALA A 740 -9.48 -44.85 17.82
N ARG A 741 -8.96 -44.37 16.68
CA ARG A 741 -8.07 -45.17 15.82
C ARG A 741 -6.79 -45.56 16.55
N THR A 742 -6.20 -44.65 17.33
CA THR A 742 -5.00 -44.96 18.12
C THR A 742 -5.24 -46.01 19.20
N HIS A 743 -6.38 -45.92 19.91
CA HIS A 743 -6.80 -46.95 20.85
C HIS A 743 -6.99 -48.30 20.17
N LEU A 744 -7.66 -48.32 19.01
CA LEU A 744 -7.83 -49.54 18.21
C LEU A 744 -6.48 -50.16 17.84
N ASP A 745 -5.55 -49.36 17.31
CA ASP A 745 -4.23 -49.82 16.88
C ASP A 745 -3.41 -50.34 18.07
N ARG A 746 -3.45 -49.65 19.21
CA ARG A 746 -2.81 -50.10 20.46
C ARG A 746 -3.43 -51.39 21.01
N GLY A 747 -4.75 -51.50 20.96
CA GLY A 747 -5.48 -52.68 21.41
C GLY A 747 -5.05 -53.93 20.64
N PHE A 748 -4.95 -53.83 19.31
CA PHE A 748 -4.37 -54.87 18.45
C PHE A 748 -2.97 -55.29 18.86
N GLN A 749 -2.10 -54.34 19.20
CA GLN A 749 -0.75 -54.68 19.66
C GLN A 749 -0.74 -55.35 21.04
N ARG A 750 -1.63 -54.96 21.95
CA ARG A 750 -1.76 -55.59 23.27
C ARG A 750 -2.27 -57.04 23.16
N PHE A 751 -3.11 -57.35 22.18
CA PHE A 751 -3.47 -58.73 21.87
C PHE A 751 -2.26 -59.55 21.42
N LEU A 752 -1.40 -59.01 20.57
CA LEU A 752 -0.16 -59.66 20.15
C LEU A 752 0.85 -59.84 21.31
N GLN A 753 0.84 -58.95 22.32
CA GLN A 753 1.60 -59.11 23.56
C GLN A 753 0.97 -60.11 24.56
N GLY A 754 -0.18 -60.72 24.25
CA GLY A 754 -0.92 -61.58 25.17
C GLY A 754 -1.64 -60.82 26.31
N LYS A 755 -1.61 -59.48 26.31
CA LYS A 755 -2.27 -58.61 27.30
C LYS A 755 -3.75 -58.39 26.96
N ARG A 756 -4.50 -59.49 26.82
CA ARG A 756 -5.88 -59.50 26.29
C ARG A 756 -6.85 -58.55 27.01
N PRO A 757 -6.90 -58.47 28.35
CA PRO A 757 -7.83 -57.56 29.03
C PRO A 757 -7.59 -56.09 28.68
N LEU A 758 -6.31 -55.69 28.55
CA LEU A 758 -5.94 -54.33 28.16
C LEU A 758 -6.26 -54.05 26.69
N GLY A 759 -6.15 -55.07 25.82
CA GLY A 759 -6.54 -54.96 24.41
C GLY A 759 -8.04 -54.73 24.23
N TYR A 760 -8.87 -55.47 24.97
CA TYR A 760 -10.32 -55.27 24.95
C TYR A 760 -10.73 -53.90 25.48
N ALA A 761 -10.16 -53.46 26.61
CA ALA A 761 -10.41 -52.14 27.16
C ALA A 761 -10.10 -51.02 26.16
N ASP A 762 -9.06 -51.19 25.34
CA ASP A 762 -8.73 -50.25 24.27
C ASP A 762 -9.77 -50.19 23.16
N LEU A 763 -10.24 -51.34 22.69
CA LEU A 763 -11.26 -51.39 21.63
C LEU A 763 -12.61 -50.85 22.13
N GLU A 764 -13.00 -51.13 23.38
CA GLU A 764 -14.21 -50.56 23.98
C GLU A 764 -14.12 -49.04 24.10
N GLN A 765 -12.95 -48.55 24.53
CA GLN A 765 -12.70 -47.11 24.60
C GLN A 765 -12.72 -46.48 23.20
N ALA A 766 -12.15 -47.14 22.19
CA ALA A 766 -12.22 -46.70 20.80
C ALA A 766 -13.67 -46.61 20.30
N GLU A 767 -14.50 -47.63 20.55
CA GLU A 767 -15.92 -47.67 20.18
C GLU A 767 -16.70 -46.51 20.82
N LYS A 768 -16.43 -46.24 22.11
CA LYS A 768 -17.07 -45.16 22.87
C LYS A 768 -16.71 -43.78 22.32
N ILE A 769 -15.43 -43.54 22.04
CA ILE A 769 -14.93 -42.24 21.59
C ILE A 769 -15.33 -41.95 20.13
N ALA A 770 -15.32 -42.97 19.26
CA ALA A 770 -15.53 -42.81 17.83
C ALA A 770 -16.83 -42.06 17.50
N LYS A 771 -16.69 -41.00 16.70
CA LYS A 771 -17.76 -40.14 16.21
C LYS A 771 -18.17 -40.48 14.79
N ASP A 772 -17.22 -40.94 13.97
CA ASP A 772 -17.49 -41.48 12.63
C ASP A 772 -18.26 -42.81 12.75
N PRO A 773 -19.50 -42.90 12.21
CA PRO A 773 -20.28 -44.12 12.23
C PRO A 773 -19.60 -45.30 11.54
N ARG A 774 -18.79 -45.06 10.49
CA ARG A 774 -18.07 -46.13 9.79
C ARG A 774 -16.96 -46.71 10.66
N LEU A 775 -16.15 -45.84 11.27
CA LEU A 775 -15.12 -46.24 12.22
C LEU A 775 -15.74 -46.98 13.42
N ARG A 776 -16.80 -46.43 14.03
CA ARG A 776 -17.48 -47.08 15.15
C ARG A 776 -17.99 -48.46 14.74
N ARG A 777 -18.72 -48.59 13.63
CA ARG A 777 -19.20 -49.89 13.12
C ARG A 777 -18.07 -50.88 12.88
N ARG A 778 -16.93 -50.42 12.37
CA ARG A 778 -15.74 -51.26 12.18
C ARG A 778 -15.27 -51.82 13.52
N ILE A 779 -15.10 -50.96 14.52
CA ILE A 779 -14.67 -51.36 15.86
C ILE A 779 -15.70 -52.30 16.51
N SER A 780 -17.00 -51.98 16.44
CA SER A 780 -18.08 -52.83 16.95
C SER A 780 -18.10 -54.22 16.31
N LYS A 781 -17.84 -54.29 15.00
CA LYS A 781 -17.73 -55.55 14.27
C LYS A 781 -16.53 -56.35 14.76
N THR A 782 -15.35 -55.73 14.85
CA THR A 782 -14.13 -56.34 15.37
C THR A 782 -14.35 -56.93 16.76
N LEU A 783 -14.90 -56.15 17.70
CA LEU A 783 -15.16 -56.63 19.04
C LEU A 783 -16.13 -57.83 19.07
N ARG A 784 -17.20 -57.84 18.24
CA ARG A 784 -18.13 -58.97 18.14
C ARG A 784 -17.46 -60.24 17.61
N GLU A 785 -16.59 -60.11 16.61
CA GLU A 785 -15.83 -61.25 16.07
C GLU A 785 -14.85 -61.82 17.11
N MET A 786 -14.28 -60.97 17.96
CA MET A 786 -13.42 -61.41 19.07
C MET A 786 -14.21 -62.12 20.18
N ASP A 787 -15.39 -61.62 20.53
CA ASP A 787 -16.28 -62.27 21.52
C ASP A 787 -16.71 -63.66 21.04
N GLN A 788 -17.07 -63.80 19.76
CA GLN A 788 -17.42 -65.09 19.16
C GLN A 788 -16.23 -66.06 19.06
N GLY A 789 -15.06 -65.57 18.63
CA GLY A 789 -13.84 -66.38 18.54
C GLY A 789 -13.37 -66.90 19.90
N THR A 790 -13.59 -66.11 20.96
CA THR A 790 -13.33 -66.53 22.34
C THR A 790 -14.26 -67.66 22.79
N GLN A 791 -15.57 -67.55 22.54
CA GLN A 791 -16.54 -68.58 22.93
C GLN A 791 -16.32 -69.91 22.21
N GLN A 792 -15.84 -69.86 20.97
CA GLN A 792 -15.62 -71.05 20.13
C GLN A 792 -14.21 -71.67 20.31
N GLY A 793 -13.35 -71.08 21.15
CA GLY A 793 -11.98 -71.55 21.33
C GLY A 793 -11.13 -71.44 20.06
N GLY A 794 -11.25 -70.33 19.34
CA GLY A 794 -10.67 -70.13 18.01
C GLY A 794 -9.54 -69.09 17.93
N LEU A 795 -8.85 -69.12 16.79
CA LEU A 795 -7.83 -68.15 16.39
C LEU A 795 -8.48 -66.91 15.77
N PHE A 796 -8.23 -65.72 16.33
CA PHE A 796 -8.71 -64.45 15.79
C PHE A 796 -7.63 -63.74 14.98
N ASN A 797 -7.98 -63.24 13.80
CA ASN A 797 -7.05 -62.55 12.91
C ASN A 797 -6.96 -61.06 13.29
N VAL A 798 -5.85 -60.65 13.90
CA VAL A 798 -5.67 -59.27 14.41
C VAL A 798 -5.25 -58.31 13.28
N ASN A 799 -4.56 -58.81 12.25
CA ASN A 799 -4.09 -58.09 11.06
C ASN A 799 -3.62 -59.09 9.99
N ASP A 800 -3.39 -58.66 8.74
CA ASP A 800 -3.06 -59.52 7.58
C ASP A 800 -1.94 -60.54 7.87
N GLY A 801 -2.32 -61.72 8.35
CA GLY A 801 -1.43 -62.87 8.61
C GLY A 801 -1.25 -63.26 10.07
N ASN A 802 -1.56 -62.41 11.06
CA ASN A 802 -1.34 -62.75 12.48
C ASN A 802 -2.62 -63.18 13.17
N LYS A 803 -2.62 -64.44 13.63
CA LYS A 803 -3.70 -65.01 14.41
C LYS A 803 -3.34 -65.08 15.89
N VAL A 804 -4.19 -64.52 16.74
CA VAL A 804 -4.10 -64.64 18.19
C VAL A 804 -5.06 -65.72 18.65
N ASP A 805 -4.53 -66.72 19.36
CA ASP A 805 -5.34 -67.72 20.03
C ASP A 805 -6.12 -67.03 21.16
N LEU A 806 -7.44 -67.18 21.16
CA LEU A 806 -8.33 -66.63 22.19
C LEU A 806 -8.71 -67.67 23.26
N THR A 807 -8.12 -68.87 23.27
CA THR A 807 -8.38 -69.89 24.30
C THR A 807 -7.80 -69.50 25.68
N GLY A 808 -8.49 -69.90 26.77
CA GLY A 808 -8.00 -69.75 28.15
C GLY A 808 -8.18 -68.35 28.77
N ILE A 809 -9.24 -67.63 28.43
CA ILE A 809 -9.49 -66.29 28.97
C ILE A 809 -9.98 -66.34 30.42
N SER A 810 -9.47 -65.46 31.29
CA SER A 810 -9.82 -65.36 32.72
C SER A 810 -11.32 -65.14 32.95
N GLU A 811 -11.87 -65.66 34.05
CA GLU A 811 -13.28 -65.47 34.47
C GLU A 811 -13.74 -64.01 34.44
N HIS A 812 -12.88 -63.07 34.85
CA HIS A 812 -13.18 -61.63 34.82
C HIS A 812 -13.50 -61.12 33.39
N MET A 813 -12.81 -61.65 32.39
CA MET A 813 -13.01 -61.29 30.99
C MET A 813 -14.27 -61.96 30.43
N GLN A 814 -14.59 -63.18 30.90
CA GLN A 814 -15.88 -63.83 30.59
C GLN A 814 -17.05 -62.99 31.09
N GLN A 815 -16.92 -62.41 32.29
CA GLN A 815 -17.94 -61.55 32.87
C GLN A 815 -18.11 -60.23 32.09
N LEU A 816 -17.02 -59.55 31.72
CA LEU A 816 -17.05 -58.36 30.86
C LEU A 816 -17.71 -58.63 29.50
N MET A 817 -17.36 -59.76 28.86
CA MET A 817 -17.98 -60.18 27.60
C MET A 817 -19.48 -60.47 27.77
N GLN A 818 -19.87 -61.11 28.87
CA GLN A 818 -21.27 -61.42 29.16
C GLN A 818 -22.10 -60.14 29.32
N GLU A 819 -21.62 -59.17 30.09
CA GLU A 819 -22.27 -57.86 30.25
C GLU A 819 -22.41 -57.10 28.91
N ARG A 820 -21.41 -57.23 28.03
CA ARG A 820 -21.42 -56.61 26.70
C ARG A 820 -22.44 -57.29 25.76
N MET A 821 -22.45 -58.62 25.75
CA MET A 821 -23.42 -59.40 24.97
C MET A 821 -24.86 -59.19 25.47
N GLU A 822 -25.07 -59.05 26.78
CA GLU A 822 -26.36 -58.71 27.36
C GLU A 822 -26.83 -57.31 26.94
N LYS A 823 -25.94 -56.32 26.89
CA LYS A 823 -26.25 -54.98 26.36
C LYS A 823 -26.57 -55.01 24.87
N ILE A 824 -25.88 -55.83 24.08
CA ILE A 824 -26.17 -56.01 22.65
C ILE A 824 -27.54 -56.68 22.47
N ALA A 825 -27.82 -57.75 23.22
CA ALA A 825 -29.10 -58.45 23.21
C ALA A 825 -30.27 -57.54 23.67
N HIS A 826 -30.05 -56.66 24.66
CA HIS A 826 -31.03 -55.65 25.07
C HIS A 826 -31.29 -54.59 23.99
N ASN A 827 -30.25 -54.14 23.27
CA ASN A 827 -30.40 -53.15 22.20
C ASN A 827 -31.03 -53.76 20.93
N GLU A 828 -30.81 -55.04 20.64
CA GLU A 828 -31.46 -55.76 19.54
C GLU A 828 -32.92 -56.12 19.88
N ALA A 829 -33.25 -56.41 21.15
CA ALA A 829 -34.63 -56.59 21.61
C ALA A 829 -35.46 -55.29 21.63
N GLY A 830 -34.81 -54.12 21.75
CA GLY A 830 -35.43 -52.80 21.61
C GLY A 830 -35.69 -52.35 20.16
N PHE A 831 -35.25 -53.14 19.18
CA PHE A 831 -35.43 -52.92 17.74
C PHE A 831 -36.37 -53.96 17.11
N GLU A 832 -37.43 -54.38 17.81
CA GLU A 832 -38.62 -54.86 17.10
C GLU A 832 -39.25 -53.65 16.40
N MET A 833 -39.04 -53.56 15.07
CA MET A 833 -39.86 -52.71 14.22
C MET A 833 -41.33 -52.99 14.53
N PRO A 834 -42.18 -51.97 14.73
CA PRO A 834 -43.61 -52.21 14.94
C PRO A 834 -44.13 -53.00 13.75
N GLN A 835 -44.62 -54.21 14.03
CA GLN A 835 -45.42 -54.98 13.08
C GLN A 835 -46.48 -54.03 12.50
N PRO A 836 -46.57 -53.88 11.16
CA PRO A 836 -47.56 -53.00 10.59
C PRO A 836 -48.94 -53.54 10.97
N GLN A 837 -49.64 -52.82 11.85
CA GLN A 837 -51.07 -53.01 11.99
C GLN A 837 -51.67 -52.79 10.60
N ARG A 838 -52.45 -53.76 10.13
CA ARG A 838 -53.23 -53.67 8.90
C ARG A 838 -54.05 -52.38 8.92
N THR A 839 -53.55 -51.34 8.27
CA THR A 839 -54.33 -50.15 7.93
C THR A 839 -54.66 -50.22 6.45
N THR A 840 -55.89 -49.82 6.16
CA THR A 840 -56.61 -49.98 4.89
C THR A 840 -55.90 -49.36 3.68
N SER A 841 -56.23 -49.88 2.50
CA SER A 841 -55.50 -49.83 1.23
C SER A 841 -55.32 -48.48 0.51
N ASP A 842 -55.17 -47.34 1.20
CA ASP A 842 -55.01 -46.03 0.54
C ASP A 842 -53.97 -45.10 1.21
N ASP A 843 -52.80 -45.63 1.57
CA ASP A 843 -51.64 -44.83 2.03
C ASP A 843 -50.60 -44.63 0.89
N PRO A 844 -50.25 -43.38 0.52
CA PRO A 844 -49.18 -43.07 -0.43
C PRO A 844 -47.81 -43.67 -0.08
N ALA A 845 -47.47 -43.82 1.21
CA ALA A 845 -46.19 -44.35 1.65
C ALA A 845 -46.04 -45.85 1.33
N ALA A 846 -47.14 -46.61 1.40
CA ALA A 846 -47.17 -48.03 1.05
C ALA A 846 -46.94 -48.26 -0.46
N ARG A 847 -47.47 -47.37 -1.32
CA ARG A 847 -47.23 -47.43 -2.77
C ARG A 847 -45.77 -47.14 -3.12
N MET A 848 -45.12 -46.24 -2.38
CA MET A 848 -43.72 -45.90 -2.58
C MET A 848 -42.81 -47.08 -2.19
N TYR A 849 -43.09 -47.72 -1.05
CA TYR A 849 -42.36 -48.91 -0.60
C TYR A 849 -42.49 -50.10 -1.56
N ASP A 850 -43.69 -50.38 -2.06
CA ASP A 850 -43.92 -51.45 -3.04
C ASP A 850 -43.25 -51.17 -4.40
N LYS A 851 -43.16 -49.90 -4.79
CA LYS A 851 -42.46 -49.47 -6.01
C LYS A 851 -40.95 -49.63 -5.87
N THR A 852 -40.37 -49.25 -4.73
CA THR A 852 -38.95 -49.45 -4.43
C THR A 852 -38.59 -50.94 -4.37
N ARG A 853 -39.45 -51.76 -3.76
CA ARG A 853 -39.23 -53.22 -3.67
C ARG A 853 -39.27 -53.89 -5.05
N LYS A 854 -40.25 -53.57 -5.90
CA LYS A 854 -40.31 -54.11 -7.27
C LYS A 854 -39.13 -53.67 -8.14
N MET A 855 -38.58 -52.47 -7.89
CA MET A 855 -37.41 -51.95 -8.59
C MET A 855 -36.12 -52.67 -8.16
N ILE A 856 -36.00 -53.03 -6.88
CA ILE A 856 -34.90 -53.87 -6.35
C ILE A 856 -35.00 -55.31 -6.87
N ASP A 857 -36.21 -55.86 -6.97
CA ASP A 857 -36.42 -57.22 -7.50
C ASP A 857 -36.13 -57.29 -9.02
N GLN A 858 -36.33 -56.20 -9.77
CA GLN A 858 -35.93 -56.09 -11.18
C GLN A 858 -34.42 -55.93 -11.37
N LEU A 859 -33.72 -55.27 -10.44
CA LEU A 859 -32.26 -55.11 -10.46
C LEU A 859 -31.51 -56.40 -10.11
N ASN A 860 -32.15 -57.33 -9.39
CA ASN A 860 -31.56 -58.60 -8.97
C ASN A 860 -31.89 -59.79 -9.89
N ALA A 861 -32.55 -59.55 -11.04
CA ALA A 861 -32.74 -60.60 -12.05
C ALA A 861 -31.40 -60.88 -12.77
N PRO A 862 -30.96 -62.14 -12.91
CA PRO A 862 -29.68 -62.46 -13.55
C PRO A 862 -29.74 -62.16 -15.05
N THR A 863 -28.94 -61.20 -15.51
CA THR A 863 -28.78 -60.88 -16.94
C THR A 863 -27.78 -61.82 -17.59
N THR A 864 -28.23 -62.56 -18.61
CA THR A 864 -27.38 -63.18 -19.64
C THR A 864 -26.63 -62.11 -20.44
N PRO A 865 -25.40 -62.38 -20.92
CA PRO A 865 -24.58 -61.37 -21.59
C PRO A 865 -25.13 -61.07 -22.99
N MET A 866 -25.46 -59.81 -23.26
CA MET A 866 -25.80 -59.33 -24.59
C MET A 866 -24.91 -58.14 -24.95
N GLU A 867 -24.39 -58.19 -26.17
CA GLU A 867 -23.34 -57.36 -26.75
C GLU A 867 -23.62 -55.85 -26.65
N LEU A 868 -22.59 -55.10 -26.26
CA LEU A 868 -22.53 -53.63 -26.36
C LEU A 868 -22.54 -53.22 -27.84
N LYS A 869 -23.58 -52.49 -28.25
CA LYS A 869 -23.48 -51.55 -29.36
C LYS A 869 -23.55 -50.13 -28.81
N GLN A 870 -22.51 -49.37 -29.15
CA GLN A 870 -22.47 -47.92 -29.09
C GLN A 870 -23.58 -47.36 -29.97
N ASP A 871 -24.50 -46.62 -29.38
CA ASP A 871 -24.97 -45.29 -29.80
C ASP A 871 -26.24 -44.97 -29.01
N ASP A 872 -26.44 -43.67 -28.78
CA ASP A 872 -27.64 -43.02 -28.22
C ASP A 872 -27.70 -42.74 -26.71
N GLU A 873 -27.47 -41.44 -26.45
CA GLU A 873 -28.39 -40.53 -25.76
C GLU A 873 -27.92 -39.89 -24.44
N ASP A 874 -27.14 -38.82 -24.64
CA ASP A 874 -27.52 -37.49 -24.16
C ASP A 874 -29.05 -37.33 -24.04
N LYS A 875 -29.58 -37.49 -22.82
CA LYS A 875 -30.65 -36.68 -22.21
C LYS A 875 -31.14 -37.32 -20.91
N ALA A 876 -31.39 -36.43 -19.95
CA ALA A 876 -32.07 -36.66 -18.67
C ALA A 876 -31.21 -37.29 -17.57
N PHE A 877 -30.80 -36.48 -16.59
CA PHE A 877 -31.39 -36.55 -15.25
C PHE A 877 -31.00 -35.29 -14.47
N ASP A 878 -31.86 -34.28 -14.60
CA ASP A 878 -32.11 -33.25 -13.61
C ASP A 878 -33.15 -33.84 -12.67
N PHE A 879 -32.80 -34.12 -11.40
CA PHE A 879 -33.76 -34.27 -10.31
C PHE A 879 -33.04 -34.14 -8.96
N ASP A 880 -33.26 -32.98 -8.33
CA ASP A 880 -33.12 -32.73 -6.89
C ASP A 880 -34.02 -33.69 -6.07
N LEU A 881 -33.42 -34.42 -5.12
CA LEU A 881 -33.83 -34.52 -3.70
C LEU A 881 -32.86 -35.39 -2.89
#